data_AF-A0ABD0JN36-F1
#
_entry.id   AF-A0ABD0JN36-F1
#
_cell.length_a   1.000
_cell.length_b   1.000
_cell.length_c   1.000
_cell.angle_alpha   90.00
_cell.angle_beta   90.00
_cell.angle_gamma   90.00
#
_symmetry.space_group_name_H-M   'P 1'
#
loop_
_entity.id
_entity.type
_entity.pdbx_description
1 polymer ?
#
loop_
_entity_poly.entity_id
_entity_poly.type
_entity_poly.pdbx_seq_one_letter_code
_entity_poly.pdbx_strand_id
1 'polypeptide(L)'
;MASAGATVAITVDDVTVESTATEEGEGRPAGHGVTGQEVSSADPTNRVHSTDAPKTPQSTNVLHPNGPSTSGLAPSPSPRRQNSRNGSSQKDTTPPLDQRSLLLAATLVLDAKSGRNLTFRTEEEYIRSYINYHKVYLRYGLYFFILLDLALALFEKPALPGASVPYWGTMLIEVVCIAFFILRVLHAMKFQEPKIFWKDTKNYMVIGTIVLTVIDMIAYIVWINVAPDTHPVRWSRPLRVLFIINFSDGKQIRRAFRNIRRTVPDILNVLILFMLSVCLFALLAFKLFYKRPNLIYANGDPYFKSYGDAVWDLYVLVTTANNPDVMMPAYNYTAWYAIFFIIYLVICLYIFMSIVLAAIYNNYKKNLKNEVKSAVYSKRQKLIKAFGIVKVDMNGKEAVTPNRWKQLMSVVLPTKSAEQIDLLNKVLDTNGDSYIYRAEFLNLSDLLHVELTEVKDRQTLLEKLMPTIYRSTCSNFLQMIVRHKIFRYAFDLLIFANAFFIGFDVDSADWFFLTIFSLEILLKLYVFGPKQFFQRLWNMFDFFVIGGAVIASLVEFIIGDTISEEFNMLDTLLVLRVLRLFKLFGSIKRFKIVIQTIVNIGPSIVTYGGVIFVFYYFFAIIGMEIFQGLIKDFGYNENDTDVSHLWCGNPKLKDTTFYRLKYCKNNFDDIIKAFVLMFELSVVNQWHDILGGVF
;
A
#
# COMPACT_ATOMS: atom_id res chain seq x y z
N MET A 1 37.26 -30.99 31.13
CA MET A 1 36.34 -31.99 30.54
C MET A 1 34.93 -31.67 31.03
N ALA A 2 34.13 -31.00 30.19
CA ALA A 2 32.67 -30.97 30.18
C ALA A 2 32.29 -29.96 29.09
N SER A 3 32.11 -30.44 27.86
CA SER A 3 31.64 -29.64 26.73
C SER A 3 30.15 -29.36 26.91
N ALA A 4 29.81 -28.13 27.28
CA ALA A 4 28.44 -27.66 27.21
C ALA A 4 28.11 -27.36 25.74
N GLY A 5 27.37 -28.27 25.10
CA GLY A 5 26.81 -28.04 23.77
C GLY A 5 25.79 -26.91 23.83
N ALA A 6 25.98 -25.87 23.04
CA ALA A 6 24.99 -24.84 22.81
C ALA A 6 23.88 -25.42 21.91
N THR A 7 22.71 -25.70 22.50
CA THR A 7 21.51 -26.11 21.78
C THR A 7 20.85 -24.88 21.17
N VAL A 8 20.98 -24.70 19.86
CA VAL A 8 20.28 -23.63 19.12
C VAL A 8 18.85 -24.12 18.87
N ALA A 9 17.88 -23.58 19.60
CA ALA A 9 16.45 -23.74 19.31
C ALA A 9 15.97 -22.55 18.46
N ILE A 10 15.44 -22.81 17.27
CA ILE A 10 14.87 -21.80 16.37
C ILE A 10 13.37 -22.05 16.32
N THR A 11 12.57 -21.06 16.73
CA THR A 11 11.13 -21.05 16.49
C THR A 11 10.86 -20.37 15.16
N VAL A 12 10.26 -21.11 14.23
CA VAL A 12 9.67 -20.56 13.01
C VAL A 12 8.31 -19.99 13.41
N ASP A 13 8.21 -18.68 13.56
CA ASP A 13 6.90 -18.04 13.75
C ASP A 13 6.14 -18.09 12.41
N ASP A 14 5.01 -18.80 12.43
CA ASP A 14 3.89 -18.83 11.49
C ASP A 14 4.15 -18.33 10.06
N VAL A 15 4.62 -19.25 9.21
CA VAL A 15 4.35 -19.23 7.77
C VAL A 15 3.55 -20.49 7.45
N THR A 16 2.23 -20.37 7.44
CA THR A 16 1.35 -21.39 6.87
C THR A 16 1.56 -21.41 5.36
N VAL A 17 2.43 -22.31 4.90
CA VAL A 17 2.45 -22.75 3.51
C VAL A 17 1.32 -23.76 3.36
N GLU A 18 0.14 -23.32 2.91
CA GLU A 18 -0.89 -24.24 2.42
C GLU A 18 -0.38 -24.90 1.14
N SER A 19 0.12 -26.14 1.28
CA SER A 19 0.29 -27.04 0.14
C SER A 19 -1.07 -27.65 -0.19
N THR A 20 -1.67 -27.23 -1.30
CA THR A 20 -2.79 -27.95 -1.90
C THR A 20 -2.27 -29.30 -2.42
N ALA A 21 -2.59 -30.37 -1.70
CA ALA A 21 -2.50 -31.75 -2.18
C ALA A 21 -3.83 -32.45 -1.87
N THR A 22 -4.54 -32.76 -2.95
CA THR A 22 -5.46 -33.87 -3.17
C THR A 22 -5.60 -34.92 -2.06
N GLU A 23 -6.82 -35.13 -1.57
CA GLU A 23 -7.30 -36.42 -1.05
C GLU A 23 -8.73 -36.68 -1.57
N GLU A 24 -8.86 -37.77 -2.32
CA GLU A 24 -10.10 -38.48 -2.64
C GLU A 24 -10.42 -39.52 -1.55
N GLY A 25 -11.71 -39.76 -1.31
CA GLY A 25 -12.29 -40.95 -0.66
C GLY A 25 -12.13 -41.01 0.87
N GLU A 26 -13.07 -41.45 1.70
CA GLU A 26 -14.33 -42.17 1.54
C GLU A 26 -15.08 -42.01 2.87
N GLY A 27 -16.42 -41.98 2.86
CA GLY A 27 -17.20 -41.92 4.09
C GLY A 27 -18.70 -41.88 3.86
N ARG A 28 -19.28 -43.02 3.47
CA ARG A 28 -20.72 -43.33 3.54
C ARG A 28 -21.18 -43.40 5.00
N PRO A 29 -22.46 -43.07 5.34
CA PRO A 29 -23.55 -44.07 5.16
C PRO A 29 -24.93 -43.51 4.76
N ALA A 30 -25.76 -44.43 4.23
CA ALA A 30 -27.24 -44.51 4.22
C ALA A 30 -28.07 -43.28 3.79
N GLY A 31 -29.08 -43.33 2.92
CA GLY A 31 -29.97 -44.39 2.45
C GLY A 31 -31.37 -43.75 2.23
N HIS A 32 -32.09 -44.18 1.18
CA HIS A 32 -33.40 -43.70 0.70
C HIS A 32 -33.36 -42.37 -0.09
N GLY A 33 -33.93 -42.21 -1.27
CA GLY A 33 -34.83 -43.03 -2.08
C GLY A 33 -35.73 -42.07 -2.89
N VAL A 34 -36.24 -42.54 -4.03
CA VAL A 34 -37.40 -41.99 -4.79
C VAL A 34 -37.08 -41.05 -6.00
N THR A 35 -37.23 -41.67 -7.20
CA THR A 35 -37.80 -41.21 -8.49
C THR A 35 -37.49 -39.79 -9.00
N GLY A 36 -37.05 -39.53 -10.24
CA GLY A 36 -37.40 -40.13 -11.52
C GLY A 36 -38.29 -39.17 -12.32
N GLN A 37 -37.75 -38.51 -13.35
CA GLN A 37 -38.43 -38.00 -14.58
C GLN A 37 -37.39 -37.27 -15.46
N GLU A 38 -37.11 -37.76 -16.66
CA GLU A 38 -37.67 -37.31 -17.97
C GLU A 38 -37.08 -35.95 -18.44
N VAL A 39 -36.76 -35.66 -19.70
CA VAL A 39 -36.56 -36.35 -20.99
C VAL A 39 -36.08 -35.23 -21.95
N SER A 40 -35.40 -35.62 -23.04
CA SER A 40 -35.21 -34.83 -24.29
C SER A 40 -34.20 -33.67 -24.26
N SER A 41 -33.48 -33.35 -25.32
CA SER A 41 -33.17 -33.96 -26.62
C SER A 41 -32.28 -32.92 -27.34
N ALA A 42 -31.22 -33.36 -28.00
CA ALA A 42 -30.65 -32.67 -29.15
C ALA A 42 -29.59 -33.58 -29.80
N ASP A 43 -29.96 -34.07 -30.97
CA ASP A 43 -29.19 -34.89 -31.91
C ASP A 43 -28.17 -34.01 -32.70
N PRO A 44 -27.33 -34.57 -33.60
CA PRO A 44 -25.92 -34.26 -33.68
C PRO A 44 -25.58 -33.59 -35.02
N THR A 45 -24.30 -33.29 -35.29
CA THR A 45 -23.74 -33.42 -36.66
C THR A 45 -22.23 -33.27 -36.71
N ASN A 46 -21.60 -34.31 -37.27
CA ASN A 46 -20.48 -34.31 -38.22
C ASN A 46 -19.17 -33.56 -37.90
N ARG A 47 -18.07 -34.33 -37.79
CA ARG A 47 -17.11 -34.48 -38.91
C ARG A 47 -16.06 -35.57 -38.68
N VAL A 48 -15.71 -36.22 -39.80
CA VAL A 48 -14.81 -37.35 -40.02
C VAL A 48 -13.39 -36.88 -40.34
N HIS A 49 -12.36 -37.61 -39.88
CA HIS A 49 -11.15 -38.10 -40.60
C HIS A 49 -10.10 -38.59 -39.57
N SER A 50 -9.88 -39.92 -39.41
CA SER A 50 -8.78 -40.76 -39.98
C SER A 50 -7.36 -40.26 -39.61
N THR A 51 -6.45 -41.00 -38.95
CA THR A 51 -5.84 -42.31 -39.32
C THR A 51 -4.96 -42.88 -38.17
N ASP A 52 -4.94 -44.22 -38.01
CA ASP A 52 -3.83 -45.19 -37.75
C ASP A 52 -2.63 -44.80 -36.84
N ALA A 53 -2.04 -45.60 -35.93
CA ALA A 53 -2.06 -47.01 -35.48
C ALA A 53 -1.23 -47.10 -34.13
N PRO A 54 -0.68 -48.25 -33.65
CA PRO A 54 -1.35 -49.39 -33.02
C PRO A 54 -0.89 -49.73 -31.57
N LYS A 55 -1.83 -50.30 -30.80
CA LYS A 55 -1.80 -51.48 -29.90
C LYS A 55 -0.55 -51.83 -29.05
N THR A 56 -0.76 -51.84 -27.74
CA THR A 56 -0.21 -52.79 -26.74
C THR A 56 -1.28 -53.80 -26.30
N PRO A 57 -0.92 -55.05 -25.93
CA PRO A 57 -1.75 -55.93 -25.09
C PRO A 57 -1.16 -56.06 -23.67
N GLN A 58 -1.96 -55.85 -22.60
CA GLN A 58 -2.68 -56.87 -21.79
C GLN A 58 -1.74 -57.83 -21.02
N SER A 59 -1.62 -57.74 -19.67
CA SER A 59 -2.50 -58.35 -18.62
C SER A 59 -2.58 -59.88 -18.74
N THR A 60 -2.47 -60.76 -17.74
CA THR A 60 -2.66 -60.76 -16.27
C THR A 60 -2.41 -62.21 -15.79
N ASN A 61 -2.29 -62.43 -14.47
CA ASN A 61 -2.70 -63.61 -13.66
C ASN A 61 -1.59 -64.19 -12.74
N VAL A 62 -1.81 -64.74 -11.52
CA VAL A 62 -2.90 -64.84 -10.52
C VAL A 62 -2.29 -65.54 -9.26
N LEU A 63 -2.73 -65.11 -8.06
CA LEU A 63 -2.85 -65.74 -6.71
C LEU A 63 -1.80 -66.69 -6.01
N HIS A 64 -1.61 -66.35 -4.72
CA HIS A 64 -1.26 -67.03 -3.44
C HIS A 64 -1.71 -68.50 -3.20
N PRO A 65 -1.29 -69.27 -2.13
CA PRO A 65 -1.19 -68.86 -0.69
C PRO A 65 -0.22 -69.62 0.29
N ASN A 66 -0.25 -69.19 1.58
CA ASN A 66 -0.02 -69.92 2.87
C ASN A 66 1.11 -69.42 3.82
N GLY A 67 0.74 -69.16 5.10
CA GLY A 67 1.61 -69.17 6.32
C GLY A 67 1.50 -70.52 7.08
N PRO A 68 2.00 -70.73 8.33
CA PRO A 68 2.13 -69.77 9.47
C PRO A 68 3.34 -69.96 10.48
N SER A 69 3.36 -69.12 11.54
CA SER A 69 3.78 -69.32 12.98
C SER A 69 5.26 -69.44 13.51
N THR A 70 5.69 -68.38 14.24
CA THR A 70 6.22 -68.22 15.64
C THR A 70 7.36 -69.02 16.34
N SER A 71 8.13 -68.26 17.17
CA SER A 71 8.99 -68.55 18.37
C SER A 71 10.49 -68.85 18.13
N GLY A 72 11.52 -68.39 18.87
CA GLY A 72 11.71 -67.48 20.03
C GLY A 72 13.20 -67.48 20.52
N LEU A 73 13.57 -66.48 21.35
CA LEU A 73 14.71 -66.35 22.32
C LEU A 73 16.18 -65.97 21.93
N ALA A 74 16.55 -64.70 22.23
CA ALA A 74 17.64 -64.12 23.08
C ALA A 74 19.17 -64.47 22.88
N PRO A 75 20.15 -63.75 23.51
CA PRO A 75 20.52 -62.32 23.42
C PRO A 75 22.05 -62.01 23.26
N SER A 76 22.37 -60.72 22.99
CA SER A 76 23.65 -59.96 23.24
C SER A 76 24.85 -60.12 22.26
N PRO A 77 25.84 -59.19 22.18
CA PRO A 77 26.04 -57.91 22.88
C PRO A 77 26.35 -56.68 21.97
N SER A 78 26.51 -55.55 22.65
CA SER A 78 26.86 -54.18 22.23
C SER A 78 27.96 -54.02 21.15
N PRO A 79 27.85 -53.02 20.24
CA PRO A 79 28.92 -52.69 19.30
C PRO A 79 29.96 -51.76 19.94
N ARG A 80 31.21 -52.22 19.92
CA ARG A 80 32.41 -51.40 20.11
C ARG A 80 32.40 -50.23 19.13
N ARG A 81 32.38 -49.00 19.66
CA ARG A 81 32.73 -47.78 18.92
C ARG A 81 34.16 -47.91 18.39
N GLN A 82 34.31 -48.17 17.09
CA GLN A 82 35.50 -47.77 16.36
C GLN A 82 35.27 -46.36 15.81
N ASN A 83 36.08 -45.43 16.31
CA ASN A 83 36.25 -44.09 15.74
C ASN A 83 36.78 -44.22 14.31
N SER A 84 35.92 -44.04 13.29
CA SER A 84 36.36 -43.62 11.97
C SER A 84 36.34 -42.09 11.89
N ARG A 85 37.40 -41.49 12.45
CA ARG A 85 37.90 -40.21 11.91
C ARG A 85 38.43 -40.53 10.51
N ASN A 86 37.69 -40.14 9.48
CA ASN A 86 38.20 -39.70 8.17
C ASN A 86 37.01 -39.32 7.29
N GLY A 87 36.42 -38.15 7.55
CA GLY A 87 35.67 -37.44 6.54
C GLY A 87 36.69 -36.81 5.58
N SER A 88 36.99 -37.49 4.48
CA SER A 88 37.72 -36.89 3.37
C SER A 88 36.86 -35.76 2.79
N SER A 89 37.12 -34.51 3.22
CA SER A 89 36.75 -33.34 2.42
C SER A 89 37.45 -33.50 1.07
N GLN A 90 36.69 -33.95 0.07
CA GLN A 90 37.09 -33.79 -1.33
C GLN A 90 37.42 -32.31 -1.50
N LYS A 91 38.71 -32.00 -1.71
CA LYS A 91 39.13 -30.66 -2.11
C LYS A 91 38.48 -30.39 -3.45
N ASP A 92 37.41 -29.61 -3.41
CA ASP A 92 36.65 -29.14 -4.55
C ASP A 92 37.61 -28.30 -5.43
N THR A 93 38.15 -28.92 -6.49
CA THR A 93 39.17 -28.36 -7.41
C THR A 93 38.58 -27.40 -8.45
N THR A 94 37.35 -26.93 -8.21
CA THR A 94 36.65 -26.04 -9.14
C THR A 94 37.34 -24.68 -9.24
N PRO A 95 37.70 -24.21 -10.45
CA PRO A 95 38.33 -22.91 -10.61
C PRO A 95 37.39 -21.79 -10.10
N PRO A 96 37.94 -20.74 -9.47
CA PRO A 96 37.14 -19.63 -8.96
C PRO A 96 36.39 -18.96 -10.11
N LEU A 97 35.17 -18.49 -9.82
CA LEU A 97 34.36 -17.81 -10.83
C LEU A 97 35.06 -16.51 -11.26
N ASP A 98 35.07 -16.23 -12.56
CA ASP A 98 35.50 -14.92 -13.08
C ASP A 98 34.68 -13.80 -12.42
N GLN A 99 35.36 -12.71 -12.03
CA GLN A 99 34.77 -11.62 -11.26
C GLN A 99 33.57 -10.99 -11.98
N ARG A 100 33.63 -10.90 -13.32
CA ARG A 100 32.50 -10.43 -14.14
C ARG A 100 31.29 -11.35 -14.04
N SER A 101 31.51 -12.65 -14.19
CA SER A 101 30.45 -13.67 -14.13
C SER A 101 29.81 -13.70 -12.75
N LEU A 102 30.61 -13.51 -11.70
CA LEU A 102 30.15 -13.47 -10.33
C LEU A 102 29.25 -12.26 -10.08
N LEU A 103 29.69 -11.09 -10.54
CA LEU A 103 28.96 -9.83 -10.40
C LEU A 103 27.66 -9.86 -11.20
N LEU A 104 27.67 -10.44 -12.41
CA LEU A 104 26.47 -10.65 -13.22
C LEU A 104 25.46 -11.58 -12.53
N ALA A 105 25.90 -12.74 -12.05
CA ALA A 105 25.05 -13.70 -11.36
C ALA A 105 24.45 -13.12 -10.07
N ALA A 106 25.26 -12.44 -9.26
CA ALA A 106 24.81 -11.75 -8.05
C ALA A 106 23.77 -10.67 -8.37
N THR A 107 23.99 -9.87 -9.42
CA THR A 107 23.04 -8.84 -9.86
C THR A 107 21.70 -9.43 -10.28
N LEU A 108 21.71 -10.56 -11.01
CA LEU A 108 20.48 -11.27 -11.41
C LEU A 108 19.71 -11.85 -10.22
N VAL A 109 20.41 -12.38 -9.20
CA VAL A 109 19.79 -12.86 -7.96
C VAL A 109 19.17 -11.70 -7.17
N LEU A 110 19.89 -10.58 -7.05
CA LEU A 110 19.37 -9.36 -6.41
C LEU A 110 18.17 -8.79 -7.17
N ASP A 111 18.18 -8.84 -8.51
CA ASP A 111 17.03 -8.44 -9.33
C ASP A 111 15.83 -9.37 -9.21
N ALA A 112 16.07 -10.66 -9.00
CA ALA A 112 15.02 -11.62 -8.70
C ALA A 112 14.41 -11.36 -7.32
N LYS A 113 15.24 -11.08 -6.31
CA LYS A 113 14.81 -10.69 -4.96
C LYS A 113 13.97 -9.42 -4.99
N SER A 114 14.51 -8.32 -5.53
CA SER A 114 13.82 -7.03 -5.57
C SER A 114 12.74 -6.92 -6.65
N GLY A 115 12.56 -7.96 -7.49
CA GLY A 115 11.59 -7.97 -8.58
C GLY A 115 11.85 -6.90 -9.66
N ARG A 116 13.10 -6.50 -9.90
CA ARG A 116 13.48 -5.46 -10.88
C ARG A 116 13.55 -6.03 -12.29
N ASN A 117 12.88 -5.41 -13.28
CA ASN A 117 12.84 -5.92 -14.66
C ASN A 117 13.55 -4.98 -15.65
N LEU A 118 14.68 -4.38 -15.26
CA LEU A 118 15.49 -3.59 -16.17
C LEU A 118 16.48 -4.51 -16.89
N THR A 119 16.61 -4.32 -18.19
CA THR A 119 17.68 -4.93 -18.98
C THR A 119 18.91 -4.03 -18.90
N PHE A 120 20.09 -4.66 -18.80
CA PHE A 120 21.38 -4.00 -18.77
C PHE A 120 22.36 -4.80 -19.62
N ARG A 121 23.36 -4.13 -20.18
CA ARG A 121 24.43 -4.78 -20.96
C ARG A 121 25.30 -5.66 -20.05
N THR A 122 25.79 -6.77 -20.59
CA THR A 122 26.50 -7.81 -19.81
C THR A 122 28.00 -7.53 -19.59
N GLU A 123 28.51 -6.39 -20.04
CA GLU A 123 29.90 -5.98 -19.80
C GLU A 123 30.06 -5.35 -18.42
N GLU A 124 31.23 -5.51 -17.82
CA GLU A 124 31.46 -5.20 -16.41
C GLU A 124 31.20 -3.72 -16.05
N GLU A 125 31.63 -2.77 -16.89
CA GLU A 125 31.38 -1.34 -16.68
C GLU A 125 29.90 -1.01 -16.56
N TYR A 126 29.06 -1.60 -17.43
CA TYR A 126 27.62 -1.35 -17.42
C TYR A 126 26.94 -2.00 -16.21
N ILE A 127 27.39 -3.17 -15.77
CA ILE A 127 26.84 -3.79 -14.56
C ILE A 127 27.23 -2.99 -13.32
N ARG A 128 28.47 -2.49 -13.22
CA ARG A 128 28.87 -1.57 -12.14
C ARG A 128 28.04 -0.29 -12.15
N SER A 129 27.78 0.29 -13.33
CA SER A 129 26.89 1.45 -13.47
C SER A 129 25.45 1.12 -13.05
N TYR A 130 24.94 -0.06 -13.39
CA TYR A 130 23.61 -0.54 -13.00
C TYR A 130 23.47 -0.72 -11.48
N ILE A 131 24.48 -1.29 -10.83
CA ILE A 131 24.54 -1.41 -9.37
C ILE A 131 24.55 -0.01 -8.75
N ASN A 132 25.36 0.90 -9.29
CA ASN A 132 25.42 2.28 -8.83
C ASN A 132 24.07 3.00 -8.94
N TYR A 133 23.37 2.83 -10.07
CA TYR A 133 22.04 3.43 -10.32
C TYR A 133 21.00 3.07 -9.24
N HIS A 134 21.11 1.88 -8.66
CA HIS A 134 20.19 1.36 -7.64
C HIS A 134 20.71 1.52 -6.21
N LYS A 135 21.83 2.20 -6.00
CA LYS A 135 22.28 2.50 -4.63
C LYS A 135 21.26 3.38 -3.92
N VAL A 136 21.20 3.18 -2.61
CA VAL A 136 20.20 3.76 -1.72
C VAL A 136 20.15 5.29 -1.83
N TYR A 137 21.29 5.97 -1.91
CA TYR A 137 21.35 7.43 -2.02
C TYR A 137 20.79 7.98 -3.34
N LEU A 138 21.04 7.35 -4.49
CA LEU A 138 20.47 7.82 -5.76
C LEU A 138 18.95 7.60 -5.83
N ARG A 139 18.48 6.53 -5.20
CA ARG A 139 17.04 6.23 -5.11
C ARG A 139 16.33 7.24 -4.21
N TYR A 140 16.85 7.49 -3.00
CA TYR A 140 16.27 8.52 -2.12
C TYR A 140 16.43 9.92 -2.67
N GLY A 141 17.57 10.22 -3.32
CA GLY A 141 17.76 11.47 -4.04
C GLY A 141 16.69 11.70 -5.11
N LEU A 142 16.34 10.67 -5.88
CA LEU A 142 15.24 10.77 -6.85
C LEU A 142 13.90 11.09 -6.18
N TYR A 143 13.54 10.39 -5.11
CA TYR A 143 12.29 10.70 -4.40
C TYR A 143 12.31 12.11 -3.79
N PHE A 144 13.46 12.57 -3.29
CA PHE A 144 13.63 13.92 -2.77
C PHE A 144 13.42 14.98 -3.86
N PHE A 145 14.07 14.87 -5.02
CA PHE A 145 13.90 15.84 -6.10
C PHE A 145 12.48 15.83 -6.71
N ILE A 146 11.84 14.66 -6.79
CA ILE A 146 10.42 14.58 -7.19
C ILE A 146 9.53 15.29 -6.17
N LEU A 147 9.74 15.04 -4.87
CA LEU A 147 8.96 15.69 -3.82
C LEU A 147 9.19 17.20 -3.82
N LEU A 148 10.43 17.65 -4.02
CA LEU A 148 10.81 19.05 -4.12
C LEU A 148 10.12 19.72 -5.31
N ASP A 149 10.13 19.10 -6.49
CA ASP A 149 9.49 19.61 -7.71
C ASP A 149 7.96 19.76 -7.56
N LEU A 150 7.31 18.83 -6.85
CA LEU A 150 5.88 18.91 -6.55
C LEU A 150 5.58 19.94 -5.45
N ALA A 151 6.46 20.05 -4.45
CA ALA A 151 6.32 21.02 -3.37
C ALA A 151 6.49 22.47 -3.85
N LEU A 152 7.12 22.71 -5.00
CA LEU A 152 7.19 24.05 -5.60
C LEU A 152 5.80 24.67 -5.83
N ALA A 153 4.76 23.86 -6.04
CA ALA A 153 3.38 24.33 -6.15
C ALA A 153 2.88 25.08 -4.88
N LEU A 154 3.51 24.89 -3.72
CA LEU A 154 3.18 25.63 -2.49
C LEU A 154 3.69 27.08 -2.51
N PHE A 155 4.81 27.32 -3.20
CA PHE A 155 5.54 28.60 -3.20
C PHE A 155 5.32 29.42 -4.46
N GLU A 156 4.92 28.76 -5.55
CA GLU A 156 4.58 29.39 -6.82
C GLU A 156 3.20 30.04 -6.79
N LYS A 157 3.01 31.15 -7.50
CA LYS A 157 1.68 31.77 -7.64
C LYS A 157 0.71 30.82 -8.38
N PRO A 158 -0.52 30.56 -7.88
CA PRO A 158 -1.08 31.06 -6.62
C PRO A 158 -0.50 30.33 -5.40
N ALA A 159 0.19 31.08 -4.55
CA ALA A 159 1.01 30.55 -3.45
C ALA A 159 0.22 30.52 -2.15
N LEU A 160 0.66 29.69 -1.21
CA LEU A 160 0.13 29.73 0.15
C LEU A 160 0.33 31.14 0.76
N PRO A 161 -0.66 31.68 1.50
CA PRO A 161 -0.55 32.99 2.12
C PRO A 161 0.72 33.10 2.98
N GLY A 162 1.54 34.12 2.73
CA GLY A 162 2.80 34.34 3.45
C GLY A 162 4.00 33.51 3.00
N ALA A 163 3.84 32.56 2.06
CA ALA A 163 4.92 31.71 1.54
C ALA A 163 5.31 32.03 0.09
N SER A 164 4.88 33.17 -0.47
CA SER A 164 5.16 33.52 -1.86
C SER A 164 6.66 33.78 -2.09
N VAL A 165 7.27 32.99 -2.96
CA VAL A 165 8.68 33.16 -3.35
C VAL A 165 8.73 33.89 -4.70
N PRO A 166 9.73 34.78 -4.93
CA PRO A 166 9.93 35.37 -6.25
C PRO A 166 10.06 34.31 -7.35
N TYR A 167 9.53 34.61 -8.55
CA TYR A 167 9.49 33.65 -9.65
C TYR A 167 10.88 33.11 -10.03
N TRP A 168 11.94 33.93 -9.96
CA TRP A 168 13.30 33.46 -10.27
C TRP A 168 13.80 32.39 -9.28
N GLY A 169 13.34 32.43 -8.02
CA GLY A 169 13.74 31.48 -6.99
C GLY A 169 13.12 30.10 -7.22
N THR A 170 11.82 30.05 -7.50
CA THR A 170 11.13 28.78 -7.82
C THR A 170 11.65 28.19 -9.14
N MET A 171 11.95 29.03 -10.13
CA MET A 171 12.55 28.61 -11.40
C MET A 171 13.95 28.03 -11.23
N LEU A 172 14.79 28.63 -10.37
CA LEU A 172 16.13 28.10 -10.08
C LEU A 172 16.04 26.69 -9.49
N ILE A 173 15.14 26.48 -8.52
CA ILE A 173 14.94 25.17 -7.90
C ILE A 173 14.42 24.17 -8.93
N GLU A 174 13.48 24.57 -9.79
CA GLU A 174 12.97 23.74 -10.89
C GLU A 174 14.07 23.33 -11.88
N VAL A 175 14.98 24.25 -12.25
CA VAL A 175 16.17 23.93 -13.08
C VAL A 175 17.04 22.90 -12.40
N VAL A 176 17.28 23.01 -11.09
CA VAL A 176 18.08 22.02 -10.33
C VAL A 176 17.41 20.65 -10.33
N CYS A 177 16.09 20.58 -10.15
CA CYS A 177 15.32 19.34 -10.24
C CYS A 177 15.42 18.71 -11.63
N ILE A 178 15.21 19.50 -12.69
CA ILE A 178 15.31 19.04 -14.08
C ILE A 178 16.73 18.57 -14.40
N ALA A 179 17.77 19.27 -13.94
CA ALA A 179 19.15 18.85 -14.12
C ALA A 179 19.40 17.46 -13.49
N PHE A 180 18.90 17.21 -12.29
CA PHE A 180 18.97 15.89 -11.66
C PHE A 180 18.20 14.83 -12.46
N PHE A 181 17.02 15.15 -12.98
CA PHE A 181 16.24 14.23 -13.82
C PHE A 181 16.97 13.89 -15.13
N ILE A 182 17.60 14.86 -15.78
CA ILE A 182 18.44 14.65 -16.96
C ILE A 182 19.62 13.72 -16.61
N LEU A 183 20.33 13.98 -15.50
CA LEU A 183 21.43 13.12 -15.04
C LEU A 183 20.96 11.67 -14.81
N ARG A 184 19.75 11.47 -14.27
CA ARG A 184 19.16 10.14 -14.06
C ARG A 184 18.83 9.45 -15.39
N VAL A 185 18.25 10.17 -16.34
CA VAL A 185 17.94 9.64 -17.68
C VAL A 185 19.22 9.27 -18.43
N LEU A 186 20.25 10.13 -18.40
CA LEU A 186 21.55 9.85 -19.00
C LEU A 186 22.25 8.64 -18.35
N HIS A 187 22.19 8.52 -17.03
CA HIS A 187 22.71 7.34 -16.32
C HIS A 187 21.96 6.06 -16.73
N ALA A 188 20.64 6.12 -16.94
CA ALA A 188 19.86 5.00 -17.46
C ALA A 188 20.25 4.64 -18.90
N MET A 189 20.43 5.63 -19.77
CA MET A 189 20.89 5.43 -21.15
C MET A 189 22.26 4.75 -21.22
N LYS A 190 23.17 5.03 -20.28
CA LYS A 190 24.52 4.47 -20.26
C LYS A 190 24.52 2.95 -20.16
N PHE A 191 23.75 2.34 -19.25
CA PHE A 191 23.78 0.88 -19.02
C PHE A 191 22.75 0.10 -19.84
N GLN A 192 21.72 0.76 -20.39
CA GLN A 192 20.72 0.11 -21.23
C GLN A 192 21.18 -0.02 -22.70
N GLU A 193 20.59 -0.96 -23.43
CA GLU A 193 20.78 -1.04 -24.88
C GLU A 193 19.95 0.07 -25.57
N PRO A 194 20.50 0.83 -26.53
CA PRO A 194 19.81 1.98 -27.11
C PRO A 194 18.48 1.61 -27.78
N LYS A 195 18.44 0.48 -28.49
CA LYS A 195 17.23 -0.04 -29.13
C LYS A 195 16.11 -0.35 -28.12
N ILE A 196 16.47 -0.90 -26.96
CA ILE A 196 15.51 -1.20 -25.90
C ILE A 196 15.10 0.09 -25.17
N PHE A 197 16.06 0.98 -24.92
CA PHE A 197 15.83 2.24 -24.23
C PHE A 197 14.78 3.11 -24.94
N TRP A 198 14.91 3.30 -26.25
CA TRP A 198 13.99 4.14 -27.05
C TRP A 198 12.64 3.47 -27.33
N LYS A 199 12.58 2.12 -27.30
CA LYS A 199 11.32 1.38 -27.39
C LYS A 199 10.51 1.42 -26.09
N ASP A 200 11.18 1.63 -24.96
CA ASP A 200 10.56 1.66 -23.64
C ASP A 200 9.70 2.92 -23.44
N THR A 201 8.39 2.73 -23.31
CA THR A 201 7.42 3.83 -23.21
C THR A 201 7.68 4.81 -22.07
N LYS A 202 8.22 4.31 -20.97
CA LYS A 202 8.56 5.12 -19.80
C LYS A 202 9.65 6.17 -20.10
N ASN A 203 10.61 5.83 -20.95
CA ASN A 203 11.81 6.65 -21.13
C ASN A 203 11.50 7.88 -21.99
N TYR A 204 10.81 7.69 -23.12
CA TYR A 204 10.41 8.81 -23.96
C TYR A 204 9.33 9.68 -23.28
N MET A 205 8.47 9.13 -22.41
CA MET A 205 7.51 9.93 -21.64
C MET A 205 8.22 10.88 -20.65
N VAL A 206 9.26 10.41 -19.96
CA VAL A 206 10.08 11.27 -19.06
C VAL A 206 10.80 12.34 -19.87
N ILE A 207 11.45 11.97 -20.97
CA ILE A 207 12.16 12.92 -21.84
C ILE A 207 11.19 13.96 -22.40
N GLY A 208 10.02 13.54 -22.91
CA GLY A 208 8.98 14.44 -23.40
C GLY A 208 8.48 15.39 -22.32
N THR A 209 8.29 14.91 -21.09
CA THR A 209 7.89 15.77 -19.96
C THR A 209 8.97 16.81 -19.65
N ILE A 210 10.24 16.42 -19.59
CA ILE A 210 11.37 17.35 -19.36
C ILE A 210 11.44 18.41 -20.46
N VAL A 211 11.28 18.02 -21.73
CA VAL A 211 11.32 18.96 -22.85
C VAL A 211 10.16 19.95 -22.77
N LEU A 212 8.94 19.48 -22.49
CA LEU A 212 7.76 20.33 -22.34
C LEU A 212 7.90 21.30 -21.15
N THR A 213 8.45 20.86 -20.02
CA THR A 213 8.69 21.75 -18.86
C THR A 213 9.73 22.82 -19.19
N VAL A 214 10.81 22.48 -19.88
CA VAL A 214 11.82 23.49 -20.29
C VAL A 214 11.23 24.50 -21.27
N ILE A 215 10.40 24.05 -22.23
CA ILE A 215 9.71 24.95 -23.17
C ILE A 215 8.77 25.90 -22.41
N ASP A 216 7.96 25.39 -21.49
CA ASP A 216 7.07 26.21 -20.64
C ASP A 216 7.87 27.21 -19.79
N MET A 217 8.99 26.79 -19.22
CA MET A 217 9.87 27.67 -18.44
C MET A 217 10.40 28.85 -19.27
N ILE A 218 10.88 28.59 -20.49
CA ILE A 218 11.36 29.64 -21.39
C ILE A 218 10.20 30.55 -21.79
N ALA A 219 9.05 29.98 -22.16
CA ALA A 219 7.86 30.74 -22.53
C ALA A 219 7.39 31.65 -21.39
N TYR A 220 7.36 31.14 -20.16
CA TYR A 220 6.99 31.89 -18.97
C TYR A 220 7.95 33.07 -18.69
N ILE A 221 9.27 32.84 -18.81
CA ILE A 221 10.28 33.90 -18.66
C ILE A 221 10.09 34.97 -19.73
N VAL A 222 9.84 34.60 -20.98
CA VAL A 222 9.60 35.58 -22.05
C VAL A 222 8.32 36.37 -21.75
N TRP A 223 7.23 35.69 -21.38
CA TRP A 223 5.93 36.32 -21.16
C TRP A 223 5.94 37.33 -20.01
N ILE A 224 6.55 36.97 -18.88
CA ILE A 224 6.59 37.85 -17.70
C ILE A 224 7.42 39.12 -17.95
N ASN A 225 8.41 39.07 -18.85
CA ASN A 225 9.22 40.22 -19.24
C ASN A 225 8.55 41.10 -20.31
N VAL A 226 7.71 40.51 -21.18
CA VAL A 226 7.03 41.23 -22.27
C VAL A 226 5.73 41.88 -21.81
N ALA A 227 4.94 41.20 -20.97
CA ALA A 227 3.62 41.66 -20.53
C ALA A 227 3.39 41.33 -19.04
N PRO A 228 3.97 42.11 -18.11
CA PRO A 228 3.88 41.85 -16.67
C PRO A 228 2.45 41.95 -16.12
N ASP A 229 1.58 42.71 -16.77
CA ASP A 229 0.18 42.91 -16.34
C ASP A 229 -0.75 41.75 -16.73
N THR A 230 -0.27 40.82 -17.55
CA THR A 230 -1.02 39.60 -17.88
C THR A 230 -0.59 38.47 -16.96
N HIS A 231 -1.52 37.88 -16.21
CA HIS A 231 -1.26 36.69 -15.38
C HIS A 231 -0.77 35.53 -16.28
N PRO A 232 0.54 35.18 -16.30
CA PRO A 232 1.04 34.18 -17.21
C PRO A 232 0.75 32.79 -16.64
N VAL A 233 0.09 31.94 -17.43
CA VAL A 233 -0.30 30.58 -17.05
C VAL A 233 0.87 29.61 -17.30
N ARG A 234 1.18 28.77 -16.31
CA ARG A 234 2.22 27.72 -16.42
C ARG A 234 1.60 26.35 -16.66
N TRP A 235 1.46 25.98 -17.92
CA TRP A 235 0.73 24.75 -18.30
C TRP A 235 1.53 23.47 -18.07
N SER A 236 2.85 23.53 -17.78
CA SER A 236 3.63 22.33 -17.50
C SER A 236 3.48 21.81 -16.06
N ARG A 237 2.93 22.61 -15.14
CA ARG A 237 2.78 22.25 -13.72
C ARG A 237 2.01 20.95 -13.48
N PRO A 238 0.84 20.69 -14.13
CA PRO A 238 0.14 19.42 -13.97
C PRO A 238 0.95 18.21 -14.45
N LEU A 239 1.93 18.41 -15.35
CA LEU A 239 2.74 17.31 -15.90
C LEU A 239 3.80 16.79 -14.91
N ARG A 240 4.15 17.54 -13.86
CA ARG A 240 5.16 17.15 -12.86
C ARG A 240 4.88 15.79 -12.20
N VAL A 241 3.60 15.45 -12.01
CA VAL A 241 3.18 14.14 -11.46
C VAL A 241 3.61 12.95 -12.32
N LEU A 242 3.87 13.16 -13.61
CA LEU A 242 4.35 12.12 -14.50
C LEU A 242 5.74 11.62 -14.11
N PHE A 243 6.54 12.42 -13.39
CA PHE A 243 7.83 11.99 -12.85
C PHE A 243 7.65 10.88 -11.81
N ILE A 244 6.70 11.01 -10.87
CA ILE A 244 6.37 9.94 -9.89
C ILE A 244 6.05 8.62 -10.62
N ILE A 245 5.29 8.69 -11.72
CA ILE A 245 4.78 7.51 -12.42
C ILE A 245 5.86 6.85 -13.29
N ASN A 246 6.58 7.65 -14.08
CA ASN A 246 7.39 7.15 -15.19
C ASN A 246 8.83 6.77 -14.80
N PHE A 247 9.38 7.34 -13.72
CA PHE A 247 10.68 6.91 -13.19
C PHE A 247 10.67 5.45 -12.71
N SER A 248 11.77 4.72 -12.94
CA SER A 248 11.88 3.27 -12.66
C SER A 248 11.47 2.86 -11.25
N ASP A 249 11.66 3.76 -10.28
CA ASP A 249 11.43 3.53 -8.86
C ASP A 249 9.94 3.68 -8.48
N GLY A 250 9.12 4.32 -9.33
CA GLY A 250 7.65 4.44 -9.21
C GLY A 250 6.86 3.25 -9.74
N LYS A 251 7.47 2.05 -9.75
CA LYS A 251 6.91 0.84 -10.39
C LYS A 251 5.51 0.49 -9.89
N GLN A 252 5.25 0.59 -8.59
CA GLN A 252 3.98 0.20 -7.98
C GLN A 252 2.83 1.10 -8.46
N ILE A 253 3.00 2.42 -8.42
CA ILE A 253 2.01 3.40 -8.90
C ILE A 253 1.73 3.19 -10.39
N ARG A 254 2.79 3.01 -11.21
CA ARG A 254 2.62 2.77 -12.64
C ARG A 254 1.86 1.48 -12.97
N ARG A 255 2.06 0.42 -12.16
CA ARG A 255 1.30 -0.82 -12.29
C ARG A 255 -0.17 -0.58 -11.99
N ALA A 256 -0.47 0.15 -10.93
CA ALA A 256 -1.84 0.54 -10.61
C ALA A 256 -2.51 1.34 -11.74
N PHE A 257 -1.84 2.38 -12.28
CA PHE A 257 -2.34 3.12 -13.46
C PHE A 257 -2.56 2.23 -14.69
N ARG A 258 -1.62 1.32 -14.97
CA ARG A 258 -1.76 0.38 -16.09
C ARG A 258 -2.94 -0.56 -15.89
N ASN A 259 -3.16 -1.02 -14.67
CA ASN A 259 -4.28 -1.89 -14.33
C ASN A 259 -5.60 -1.14 -14.50
N ILE A 260 -5.71 0.09 -13.98
CA ILE A 260 -6.89 0.96 -14.19
C ILE A 260 -7.15 1.17 -15.69
N ARG A 261 -6.13 1.58 -16.46
CA ARG A 261 -6.29 1.80 -17.91
C ARG A 261 -6.72 0.54 -18.65
N ARG A 262 -6.27 -0.64 -18.21
CA ARG A 262 -6.67 -1.93 -18.80
C ARG A 262 -8.09 -2.34 -18.43
N THR A 263 -8.59 -1.93 -17.26
CA THR A 263 -9.97 -2.23 -16.84
C THR A 263 -10.99 -1.25 -17.43
N VAL A 264 -10.60 -0.02 -17.79
CA VAL A 264 -11.50 1.02 -18.33
C VAL A 264 -12.32 0.56 -19.55
N PRO A 265 -11.74 -0.06 -20.60
CA PRO A 265 -12.52 -0.48 -21.77
C PRO A 265 -13.60 -1.51 -21.45
N ASP A 266 -13.32 -2.45 -20.54
CA ASP A 266 -14.25 -3.50 -20.15
C ASP A 266 -15.46 -2.93 -19.38
N ILE A 267 -15.22 -1.90 -18.55
CA ILE A 267 -16.28 -1.26 -17.75
C ILE A 267 -17.04 -0.18 -18.52
N LEU A 268 -16.45 0.36 -19.59
CA LEU A 268 -17.03 1.44 -20.39
C LEU A 268 -18.40 1.04 -20.95
N ASN A 269 -18.58 -0.21 -21.38
CA ASN A 269 -19.86 -0.71 -21.87
C ASN A 269 -20.96 -0.64 -20.80
N VAL A 270 -20.64 -1.01 -19.55
CA VAL A 270 -21.58 -0.95 -18.43
C VAL A 270 -21.89 0.51 -18.07
N LEU A 271 -20.88 1.39 -18.08
CA LEU A 271 -21.06 2.82 -17.83
C LEU A 271 -21.93 3.49 -18.91
N ILE A 272 -21.75 3.12 -20.18
CA ILE A 272 -22.60 3.61 -21.28
C ILE A 272 -24.05 3.19 -21.06
N LEU A 273 -24.30 1.91 -20.71
CA LEU A 273 -25.65 1.42 -20.43
C LEU A 273 -26.28 2.14 -19.23
N PHE A 274 -25.49 2.40 -18.19
CA PHE A 274 -25.91 3.18 -17.03
C PHE A 274 -26.29 4.63 -17.43
N MET A 275 -25.44 5.34 -18.16
CA MET A 275 -25.73 6.72 -18.60
C MET A 275 -26.96 6.77 -19.50
N LEU A 276 -27.16 5.78 -20.38
CA LEU A 276 -28.37 5.66 -21.18
C LEU A 276 -29.62 5.47 -20.32
N SER A 277 -29.53 4.67 -19.24
CA SER A 277 -30.62 4.49 -18.29
C SER A 277 -30.96 5.80 -17.58
N VAL A 278 -29.97 6.56 -17.10
CA VAL A 278 -30.18 7.88 -16.49
C VAL A 278 -30.88 8.83 -17.48
N CYS A 279 -30.41 8.89 -18.73
CA CYS A 279 -31.03 9.70 -19.78
C CYS A 279 -32.49 9.31 -20.05
N LEU A 280 -32.80 8.01 -20.09
CA LEU A 280 -34.18 7.53 -20.30
C LEU A 280 -35.10 7.91 -19.14
N PHE A 281 -34.65 7.73 -17.90
CA PHE A 281 -35.42 8.15 -16.72
C PHE A 281 -35.55 9.66 -16.63
N ALA A 282 -34.54 10.42 -17.04
CA ALA A 282 -34.62 11.88 -17.13
C ALA A 282 -35.67 12.33 -18.15
N LEU A 283 -35.77 11.64 -19.29
CA LEU A 283 -36.79 11.91 -20.30
C LEU A 283 -38.19 11.63 -19.74
N LEU A 284 -38.35 10.51 -19.02
CA LEU A 284 -39.60 10.16 -18.35
C LEU A 284 -39.98 11.18 -17.28
N ALA A 285 -39.04 11.57 -16.40
CA ALA A 285 -39.24 12.60 -15.38
C ALA A 285 -39.65 13.93 -16.02
N PHE A 286 -38.89 14.37 -17.03
CA PHE A 286 -39.18 15.61 -17.75
C PHE A 286 -40.59 15.57 -18.35
N LYS A 287 -40.99 14.49 -19.04
CA LYS A 287 -42.35 14.38 -19.58
C LYS A 287 -43.44 14.32 -18.51
N LEU A 288 -43.16 13.70 -17.36
CA LEU A 288 -44.12 13.51 -16.27
C LEU A 288 -44.37 14.82 -15.50
N PHE A 289 -43.34 15.63 -15.30
CA PHE A 289 -43.35 16.77 -14.39
C PHE A 289 -43.31 18.14 -15.06
N TYR A 290 -42.69 18.29 -16.24
CA TYR A 290 -42.47 19.60 -16.89
C TYR A 290 -43.74 20.40 -17.14
N LYS A 291 -44.86 19.75 -17.47
CA LYS A 291 -46.13 20.44 -17.80
C LYS A 291 -46.87 20.98 -16.57
N ARG A 292 -46.34 20.82 -15.35
CA ARG A 292 -47.05 21.15 -14.11
C ARG A 292 -46.44 22.38 -13.44
N PRO A 293 -47.06 23.56 -13.60
CA PRO A 293 -46.49 24.82 -13.11
C PRO A 293 -46.44 24.93 -11.57
N ASN A 294 -47.20 24.10 -10.85
CA ASN A 294 -47.25 24.11 -9.38
C ASN A 294 -46.06 23.36 -8.73
N LEU A 295 -45.20 22.72 -9.51
CA LEU A 295 -44.01 22.03 -9.00
C LEU A 295 -42.82 23.00 -9.03
N ILE A 296 -42.39 23.42 -7.84
CA ILE A 296 -41.24 24.29 -7.64
C ILE A 296 -40.30 23.65 -6.61
N TYR A 297 -39.01 23.85 -6.80
CA TYR A 297 -38.00 23.52 -5.79
C TYR A 297 -38.11 24.45 -4.58
N ALA A 298 -37.50 24.07 -3.45
CA ALA A 298 -37.49 24.89 -2.23
C ALA A 298 -36.87 26.29 -2.43
N ASN A 299 -36.02 26.43 -3.45
CA ASN A 299 -35.34 27.68 -3.80
C ASN A 299 -36.20 28.59 -4.70
N GLY A 300 -37.41 28.16 -5.09
CA GLY A 300 -38.32 28.90 -5.97
C GLY A 300 -38.15 28.61 -7.46
N ASP A 301 -37.14 27.81 -7.84
CA ASP A 301 -36.90 27.43 -9.23
C ASP A 301 -37.94 26.43 -9.76
N PRO A 302 -38.30 26.51 -11.07
CA PRO A 302 -39.21 25.56 -11.69
C PRO A 302 -38.64 24.15 -11.69
N TYR A 303 -39.47 23.17 -11.32
CA TYR A 303 -39.08 21.77 -11.25
C TYR A 303 -38.77 21.19 -12.64
N PHE A 304 -37.54 20.69 -12.84
CA PHE A 304 -37.02 20.20 -14.13
C PHE A 304 -37.22 21.18 -15.31
N LYS A 305 -36.58 22.36 -15.23
CA LYS A 305 -36.65 23.42 -16.26
C LYS A 305 -36.32 22.93 -17.67
N SER A 306 -35.27 22.12 -17.83
CA SER A 306 -34.88 21.53 -19.11
C SER A 306 -34.60 20.04 -18.99
N TYR A 307 -34.53 19.35 -20.13
CA TYR A 307 -34.10 17.95 -20.15
C TYR A 307 -32.68 17.79 -19.59
N GLY A 308 -31.79 18.76 -19.85
CA GLY A 308 -30.43 18.77 -19.29
C GLY A 308 -30.44 18.85 -17.76
N ASP A 309 -31.30 19.69 -17.19
CA ASP A 309 -31.45 19.82 -15.73
C ASP A 309 -32.00 18.52 -15.12
N ALA A 310 -32.96 17.87 -15.79
CA ALA A 310 -33.46 16.56 -15.35
C ALA A 310 -32.38 15.46 -15.40
N VAL A 311 -31.52 15.46 -16.41
CA VAL A 311 -30.37 14.55 -16.47
C VAL A 311 -29.39 14.85 -15.34
N TRP A 312 -29.10 16.12 -15.07
CA TRP A 312 -28.20 16.54 -13.99
C TRP A 312 -28.75 16.12 -12.61
N ASP A 313 -29.98 16.50 -12.29
CA ASP A 313 -30.60 16.23 -10.99
C ASP A 313 -30.74 14.72 -10.71
N LEU A 314 -31.09 13.93 -11.74
CA LEU A 314 -31.13 12.47 -11.60
C LEU A 314 -29.72 11.86 -11.51
N TYR A 315 -28.74 12.38 -12.25
CA TYR A 315 -27.35 11.95 -12.10
C TYR A 315 -26.83 12.18 -10.67
N VAL A 316 -27.12 13.35 -10.08
CA VAL A 316 -26.84 13.64 -8.67
C VAL A 316 -27.63 12.69 -7.76
N LEU A 317 -28.87 12.34 -8.10
CA LEU A 317 -29.68 11.39 -7.34
C LEU A 317 -29.12 9.96 -7.34
N VAL A 318 -28.46 9.49 -8.41
CA VAL A 318 -27.76 8.20 -8.38
C VAL A 318 -26.70 8.19 -7.29
N THR A 319 -26.03 9.33 -7.07
CA THR A 319 -25.04 9.47 -6.00
C THR A 319 -25.66 9.67 -4.62
N THR A 320 -26.99 9.76 -4.53
CA THR A 320 -27.78 10.03 -3.32
C THR A 320 -27.49 11.37 -2.64
N ALA A 321 -26.80 12.29 -3.32
CA ALA A 321 -26.36 13.55 -2.73
C ALA A 321 -27.48 14.59 -2.57
N ASN A 322 -28.53 14.53 -3.39
CA ASN A 322 -29.69 15.44 -3.35
C ASN A 322 -31.00 14.73 -2.93
N ASN A 323 -30.89 13.56 -2.27
CA ASN A 323 -32.02 12.87 -1.67
C ASN A 323 -32.19 13.32 -0.21
N PRO A 324 -33.38 13.74 0.27
CA PRO A 324 -34.70 13.63 -0.38
C PRO A 324 -35.11 14.83 -1.25
N ASP A 325 -34.32 15.90 -1.31
CA ASP A 325 -34.71 17.21 -1.82
C ASP A 325 -35.28 17.21 -3.25
N VAL A 326 -34.69 16.43 -4.17
CA VAL A 326 -35.17 16.32 -5.56
C VAL A 326 -36.55 15.67 -5.69
N MET A 327 -36.94 14.83 -4.73
CA MET A 327 -38.23 14.12 -4.73
C MET A 327 -39.34 14.94 -4.08
N MET A 328 -39.01 15.81 -3.11
CA MET A 328 -39.98 16.48 -2.25
C MET A 328 -41.07 17.28 -2.99
N PRO A 329 -40.78 18.08 -4.03
CA PRO A 329 -41.82 18.80 -4.76
C PRO A 329 -42.87 17.87 -5.38
N ALA A 330 -42.42 16.77 -6.00
CA ALA A 330 -43.30 15.79 -6.61
C ALA A 330 -44.09 14.99 -5.54
N TYR A 331 -43.45 14.62 -4.44
CA TYR A 331 -44.08 13.88 -3.36
C TYR A 331 -45.17 14.68 -2.64
N ASN A 332 -44.91 15.97 -2.37
CA ASN A 332 -45.89 16.88 -1.76
C ASN A 332 -47.11 17.10 -2.66
N TYR A 333 -46.91 17.06 -3.98
CA TYR A 333 -48.03 17.14 -4.93
C TYR A 333 -48.85 15.84 -4.96
N THR A 334 -48.22 14.68 -4.98
CA THR A 334 -48.91 13.38 -4.84
C THR A 334 -47.94 12.30 -4.35
N ALA A 335 -48.34 11.56 -3.31
CA ALA A 335 -47.54 10.47 -2.75
C ALA A 335 -47.12 9.40 -3.78
N TRP A 336 -47.94 9.16 -4.80
CA TRP A 336 -47.66 8.20 -5.89
C TRP A 336 -46.38 8.52 -6.69
N TYR A 337 -45.93 9.78 -6.76
CA TYR A 337 -44.69 10.13 -7.45
C TYR A 337 -43.44 9.60 -6.74
N ALA A 338 -43.51 9.26 -5.45
CA ALA A 338 -42.39 8.57 -4.78
C ALA A 338 -42.04 7.25 -5.48
N ILE A 339 -43.01 6.55 -6.08
CA ILE A 339 -42.76 5.29 -6.77
C ILE A 339 -41.77 5.48 -7.93
N PHE A 340 -41.83 6.60 -8.64
CA PHE A 340 -40.88 6.90 -9.71
C PHE A 340 -39.44 6.94 -9.17
N PHE A 341 -39.20 7.70 -8.10
CA PHE A 341 -37.87 7.84 -7.50
C PHE A 341 -37.38 6.55 -6.84
N ILE A 342 -38.27 5.79 -6.20
CA ILE A 342 -37.94 4.49 -5.62
C ILE A 342 -37.51 3.51 -6.72
N ILE A 343 -38.28 3.39 -7.80
CA ILE A 343 -37.92 2.53 -8.94
C ILE A 343 -36.59 2.98 -9.57
N TYR A 344 -36.41 4.29 -9.72
CA TYR A 344 -35.17 4.86 -10.23
C TYR A 344 -33.96 4.48 -9.38
N LEU A 345 -34.04 4.63 -8.05
CA LEU A 345 -32.95 4.26 -7.14
C LEU A 345 -32.70 2.74 -7.12
N VAL A 346 -33.74 1.91 -7.16
CA VAL A 346 -33.58 0.45 -7.26
C VAL A 346 -32.78 0.08 -8.52
N ILE A 347 -33.12 0.67 -9.65
CA ILE A 347 -32.47 0.34 -10.93
C ILE A 347 -31.09 0.99 -11.03
N CYS A 348 -30.99 2.31 -10.90
CA CYS A 348 -29.77 3.07 -11.18
C CYS A 348 -28.74 3.02 -10.05
N LEU A 349 -29.18 3.10 -8.79
CA LEU A 349 -28.26 3.02 -7.65
C LEU A 349 -27.98 1.55 -7.31
N TYR A 350 -28.98 0.76 -6.93
CA TYR A 350 -28.69 -0.58 -6.39
C TYR A 350 -28.28 -1.60 -7.45
N ILE A 351 -28.96 -1.66 -8.60
CA ILE A 351 -28.63 -2.63 -9.65
C ILE A 351 -27.40 -2.14 -10.45
N PHE A 352 -27.46 -0.96 -11.08
CA PHE A 352 -26.39 -0.51 -11.96
C PHE A 352 -25.06 -0.25 -11.25
N MET A 353 -25.04 0.46 -10.11
CA MET A 353 -23.75 0.71 -9.41
C MET A 353 -23.13 -0.59 -8.90
N SER A 354 -23.95 -1.57 -8.48
CA SER A 354 -23.45 -2.89 -8.10
C SER A 354 -22.87 -3.67 -9.28
N ILE A 355 -23.49 -3.59 -10.47
CA ILE A 355 -22.95 -4.21 -11.69
C ILE A 355 -21.63 -3.55 -12.09
N VAL A 356 -21.56 -2.21 -12.05
CA VAL A 356 -20.32 -1.46 -12.34
C VAL A 356 -19.22 -1.87 -11.37
N LEU A 357 -19.50 -1.92 -10.06
CA LEU A 357 -18.53 -2.33 -9.05
C LEU A 357 -18.06 -3.78 -9.26
N ALA A 358 -18.97 -4.70 -9.57
CA ALA A 358 -18.65 -6.09 -9.87
C ALA A 358 -17.79 -6.21 -11.13
N ALA A 359 -18.09 -5.44 -12.19
CA ALA A 359 -17.30 -5.41 -13.42
C ALA A 359 -15.88 -4.88 -13.16
N ILE A 360 -15.73 -3.81 -12.38
CA ILE A 360 -14.42 -3.27 -11.97
C ILE A 360 -13.65 -4.34 -11.18
N TYR A 361 -14.28 -4.94 -10.16
CA TYR A 361 -13.63 -5.92 -9.29
C TYR A 361 -13.14 -7.15 -10.05
N ASN A 362 -13.99 -7.73 -10.91
CA ASN A 362 -13.64 -8.93 -11.67
C ASN A 362 -12.51 -8.68 -12.67
N ASN A 363 -12.55 -7.55 -13.40
CA ASN A 363 -11.48 -7.19 -14.33
C ASN A 363 -10.18 -6.83 -13.60
N TYR A 364 -10.29 -6.13 -12.47
CA TYR A 364 -9.14 -5.83 -11.61
C TYR A 364 -8.48 -7.11 -11.08
N LYS A 365 -9.26 -8.03 -10.51
CA LYS A 365 -8.78 -9.33 -10.00
C LYS A 365 -8.09 -10.15 -11.09
N LYS A 366 -8.68 -10.20 -12.30
CA LYS A 366 -8.09 -10.88 -13.47
C LYS A 366 -6.75 -10.27 -13.88
N ASN A 367 -6.69 -8.94 -13.96
CA ASN A 367 -5.46 -8.21 -14.33
C ASN A 367 -4.36 -8.38 -13.27
N LEU A 368 -4.71 -8.31 -11.99
CA LEU A 368 -3.78 -8.56 -10.88
C LEU A 368 -3.20 -9.99 -10.93
N LYS A 369 -4.04 -11.01 -11.17
CA LYS A 369 -3.59 -12.40 -11.33
C LYS A 369 -2.56 -12.56 -12.46
N ASN A 370 -2.84 -11.96 -13.63
CA ASN A 370 -1.93 -12.00 -14.78
C ASN A 370 -0.61 -11.28 -14.48
N GLU A 371 -0.66 -10.18 -13.74
CA GLU A 371 0.52 -9.45 -13.33
C GLU A 371 1.39 -10.25 -12.35
N VAL A 372 0.79 -10.87 -11.33
CA VAL A 372 1.50 -11.74 -10.39
C VAL A 372 2.16 -12.90 -11.14
N LYS A 373 1.45 -13.54 -12.08
CA LYS A 373 2.00 -14.61 -12.93
C LYS A 373 3.22 -14.12 -13.73
N SER A 374 3.12 -12.94 -14.36
CA SER A 374 4.24 -12.35 -15.12
C SER A 374 5.44 -11.99 -14.22
N ALA A 375 5.19 -11.50 -13.01
CA ALA A 375 6.23 -11.19 -12.04
C ALA A 375 6.98 -12.46 -11.57
N VAL A 376 6.25 -13.53 -11.23
CA VAL A 376 6.83 -14.83 -10.86
C VAL A 376 7.63 -15.43 -12.02
N TYR A 377 7.10 -15.37 -13.25
CA TYR A 377 7.81 -15.84 -14.44
C TYR A 377 9.13 -15.09 -14.66
N SER A 378 9.10 -13.75 -14.60
CA SER A 378 10.30 -12.91 -14.77
C SER A 378 11.34 -13.15 -13.66
N LYS A 379 10.88 -13.36 -12.42
CA LYS A 379 11.72 -13.75 -11.28
C LYS A 379 12.43 -15.08 -11.55
N ARG A 380 11.68 -16.13 -11.91
CA ARG A 380 12.24 -17.45 -12.25
C ARG A 380 13.22 -17.39 -13.42
N GLN A 381 12.91 -16.64 -14.49
CA GLN A 381 13.82 -16.49 -15.63
C GLN A 381 15.20 -15.91 -15.22
N LYS A 382 15.24 -14.93 -14.32
CA LYS A 382 16.51 -14.36 -13.84
C LYS A 382 17.31 -15.36 -13.01
N LEU A 383 16.64 -16.14 -12.16
CA LEU A 383 17.28 -17.20 -11.38
C LEU A 383 17.81 -18.32 -12.28
N ILE A 384 17.08 -18.69 -13.34
CA ILE A 384 17.58 -19.66 -14.34
C ILE A 384 18.84 -19.12 -15.02
N LYS A 385 18.85 -17.83 -15.41
CA LYS A 385 20.04 -17.20 -16.00
C LYS A 385 21.21 -17.16 -15.01
N ALA A 386 20.97 -16.82 -13.75
CA ALA A 386 21.99 -16.81 -12.71
C ALA A 386 22.54 -18.22 -12.44
N PHE A 387 21.66 -19.23 -12.34
CA PHE A 387 22.05 -20.62 -12.20
C PHE A 387 22.91 -21.08 -13.39
N GLY A 388 22.52 -20.71 -14.61
CA GLY A 388 23.28 -21.03 -15.82
C GLY A 388 24.71 -20.47 -15.83
N ILE A 389 24.97 -19.39 -15.10
CA ILE A 389 26.31 -18.78 -14.95
C ILE A 389 27.12 -19.46 -13.84
N VAL A 390 26.46 -19.84 -12.74
CA VAL A 390 27.14 -20.35 -11.53
C VAL A 390 27.30 -21.88 -11.55
N LYS A 391 26.52 -22.60 -12.34
CA LYS A 391 26.53 -24.07 -12.39
C LYS A 391 27.90 -24.66 -12.77
N VAL A 392 28.17 -25.82 -12.20
CA VAL A 392 29.26 -26.73 -12.56
C VAL A 392 28.62 -28.03 -13.02
N ASP A 393 29.15 -28.63 -14.07
CA ASP A 393 28.78 -29.99 -14.46
C ASP A 393 29.53 -30.98 -13.58
N MET A 394 28.80 -31.73 -12.76
CA MET A 394 29.32 -32.81 -11.95
C MET A 394 28.67 -34.12 -12.39
N ASN A 395 29.43 -34.95 -13.11
CA ASN A 395 28.99 -36.28 -13.55
C ASN A 395 27.63 -36.27 -14.29
N GLY A 396 27.39 -35.27 -15.15
CA GLY A 396 26.15 -35.13 -15.92
C GLY A 396 25.00 -34.46 -15.16
N LYS A 397 25.24 -33.98 -13.94
CA LYS A 397 24.29 -33.19 -13.15
C LYS A 397 24.81 -31.76 -12.98
N GLU A 398 23.98 -30.80 -13.39
CA GLU A 398 24.25 -29.38 -13.19
C GLU A 398 23.95 -28.99 -11.73
N ALA A 399 24.96 -28.58 -10.98
CA ALA A 399 24.81 -28.16 -9.59
C ALA A 399 25.72 -26.99 -9.23
N VAL A 400 25.40 -26.28 -8.14
CA VAL A 400 26.25 -25.24 -7.55
C VAL A 400 27.02 -25.84 -6.37
N THR A 401 28.35 -25.75 -6.44
CA THR A 401 29.23 -26.24 -5.36
C THR A 401 29.26 -25.29 -4.16
N PRO A 402 29.57 -25.79 -2.94
CA PRO A 402 29.67 -24.95 -1.73
C PRO A 402 30.64 -23.77 -1.88
N ASN A 403 31.75 -23.95 -2.61
CA ASN A 403 32.73 -22.90 -2.86
C ASN A 403 32.14 -21.78 -3.73
N ARG A 404 31.43 -22.14 -4.81
CA ARG A 404 30.76 -21.15 -5.67
C ARG A 404 29.59 -20.47 -4.97
N TRP A 405 28.87 -21.20 -4.12
CA TRP A 405 27.84 -20.62 -3.26
C TRP A 405 28.40 -19.54 -2.33
N LYS A 406 29.50 -19.83 -1.62
CA LYS A 406 30.17 -18.85 -0.74
C LYS A 406 30.63 -17.61 -1.50
N GLN A 407 31.18 -17.78 -2.71
CA GLN A 407 31.56 -16.66 -3.59
C GLN A 407 30.34 -15.84 -4.02
N LEU A 408 29.24 -16.47 -4.42
CA LEU A 408 28.02 -15.77 -4.81
C LEU A 408 27.43 -15.00 -3.63
N MET A 409 27.34 -15.63 -2.46
CA MET A 409 26.72 -15.06 -1.28
C MET A 409 27.53 -13.95 -0.63
N SER A 410 28.86 -13.94 -0.77
CA SER A 410 29.68 -12.81 -0.30
C SER A 410 29.35 -11.50 -1.03
N VAL A 411 28.90 -11.58 -2.29
CA VAL A 411 28.47 -10.41 -3.08
C VAL A 411 26.99 -10.08 -2.85
N VAL A 412 26.12 -11.10 -2.73
CA VAL A 412 24.67 -10.90 -2.54
C VAL A 412 24.34 -10.42 -1.12
N LEU A 413 25.06 -10.89 -0.10
CA LEU A 413 24.84 -10.60 1.33
C LEU A 413 26.17 -10.24 2.03
N PRO A 414 26.80 -9.09 1.73
CA PRO A 414 28.11 -8.73 2.26
C PRO A 414 28.16 -8.54 3.79
N THR A 415 27.01 -8.31 4.43
CA THR A 415 26.92 -8.03 5.87
C THR A 415 26.64 -9.28 6.72
N LYS A 416 26.42 -10.45 6.12
CA LYS A 416 26.03 -11.68 6.82
C LYS A 416 27.27 -12.52 7.17
N SER A 417 27.23 -13.21 8.31
CA SER A 417 28.35 -14.06 8.74
C SER A 417 28.45 -15.33 7.88
N ALA A 418 29.64 -15.95 7.84
CA ALA A 418 29.84 -17.20 7.10
C ALA A 418 28.89 -18.33 7.57
N GLU A 419 28.59 -18.37 8.87
CA GLU A 419 27.65 -19.34 9.45
C GLU A 419 26.22 -19.14 8.96
N GLN A 420 25.77 -17.89 8.80
CA GLN A 420 24.45 -17.57 8.26
C GLN A 420 24.35 -17.97 6.77
N ILE A 421 25.44 -17.81 6.01
CA ILE A 421 25.52 -18.24 4.60
C ILE A 421 25.48 -19.77 4.49
N ASP A 422 26.15 -20.47 5.40
CA ASP A 422 26.14 -21.94 5.47
C ASP A 422 24.78 -22.48 5.92
N LEU A 423 24.10 -21.78 6.85
CA LEU A 423 22.72 -22.09 7.21
C LEU A 423 21.77 -21.92 6.02
N LEU A 424 21.93 -20.85 5.24
CA LEU A 424 21.13 -20.61 4.04
C LEU A 424 21.31 -21.75 3.01
N ASN A 425 22.53 -22.28 2.89
CA ASN A 425 22.80 -23.44 2.04
C ASN A 425 22.02 -24.67 2.53
N LYS A 426 22.10 -24.97 3.83
CA LYS A 426 21.41 -26.12 4.44
C LYS A 426 19.88 -26.04 4.38
N VAL A 427 19.32 -24.83 4.42
CA VAL A 427 17.86 -24.64 4.32
C VAL A 427 17.40 -24.77 2.87
N LEU A 428 18.25 -24.42 1.89
CA LEU A 428 17.92 -24.52 0.47
C LEU A 428 18.12 -25.96 -0.06
N ASP A 429 19.15 -26.64 0.42
CA ASP A 429 19.46 -28.04 0.12
C ASP A 429 18.43 -28.96 0.78
N THR A 430 17.51 -29.50 -0.03
CA THR A 430 16.45 -30.39 0.46
C THR A 430 16.94 -31.85 0.51
N ASN A 431 18.03 -32.16 -0.18
CA ASN A 431 18.49 -33.53 -0.42
C ASN A 431 19.67 -33.91 0.52
N GLY A 432 20.33 -32.93 1.13
CA GLY A 432 21.39 -33.08 2.12
C GLY A 432 22.78 -33.38 1.55
N ASP A 433 22.98 -33.27 0.23
CA ASP A 433 24.23 -33.56 -0.46
C ASP A 433 25.21 -32.37 -0.52
N SER A 434 24.84 -31.23 0.09
CA SER A 434 25.58 -29.96 0.11
C SER A 434 25.71 -29.26 -1.26
N TYR A 435 25.08 -29.78 -2.30
CA TYR A 435 25.01 -29.16 -3.62
C TYR A 435 23.62 -28.58 -3.87
N ILE A 436 23.56 -27.46 -4.60
CA ILE A 436 22.28 -26.83 -4.94
C ILE A 436 21.96 -27.09 -6.41
N TYR A 437 20.85 -27.79 -6.64
CA TYR A 437 20.35 -28.06 -7.98
C TYR A 437 19.46 -26.94 -8.49
N ARG A 438 19.12 -27.00 -9.79
CA ARG A 438 18.28 -25.98 -10.45
C ARG A 438 16.95 -25.74 -9.73
N ALA A 439 16.27 -26.79 -9.29
CA ALA A 439 14.96 -26.67 -8.64
C ALA A 439 15.05 -25.95 -7.28
N GLU A 440 16.07 -26.27 -6.50
CA GLU A 440 16.37 -25.64 -5.20
C GLU A 440 16.80 -24.18 -5.39
N PHE A 441 17.67 -23.91 -6.36
CA PHE A 441 18.15 -22.55 -6.66
C PHE A 441 17.01 -21.58 -7.03
N LEU A 442 15.92 -22.06 -7.62
CA LEU A 442 14.76 -21.22 -7.94
C LEU A 442 14.05 -20.67 -6.69
N ASN A 443 14.15 -21.38 -5.56
CA ASN A 443 13.55 -20.95 -4.29
C ASN A 443 14.46 -20.00 -3.51
N LEU A 444 15.72 -19.81 -3.95
CA LEU A 444 16.71 -18.93 -3.30
C LEU A 444 16.15 -17.54 -3.01
N SER A 445 15.49 -16.94 -4.00
CA SER A 445 14.95 -15.59 -3.87
C SER A 445 13.85 -15.46 -2.81
N ASP A 446 13.07 -16.52 -2.56
CA ASP A 446 12.07 -16.54 -1.49
C ASP A 446 12.76 -16.66 -0.14
N LEU A 447 13.76 -17.53 -0.05
CA LEU A 447 14.57 -17.68 1.16
C LEU A 447 15.33 -16.40 1.53
N LEU A 448 15.80 -15.63 0.55
CA LEU A 448 16.46 -14.33 0.77
C LEU A 448 15.55 -13.23 1.35
N HIS A 449 14.23 -13.43 1.37
CA HIS A 449 13.29 -12.55 2.07
C HIS A 449 13.12 -12.89 3.55
N VAL A 450 13.54 -14.08 3.98
CA VAL A 450 13.41 -14.50 5.38
C VAL A 450 14.43 -13.74 6.24
N GLU A 451 13.93 -13.01 7.23
CA GLU A 451 14.78 -12.33 8.20
C GLU A 451 15.34 -13.33 9.22
N LEU A 452 16.62 -13.66 9.08
CA LEU A 452 17.34 -14.43 10.09
C LEU A 452 17.55 -13.57 11.33
N THR A 453 16.78 -13.85 12.38
CA THR A 453 16.97 -13.23 13.70
C THR A 453 17.80 -14.16 14.59
N GLU A 454 18.96 -13.68 15.03
CA GLU A 454 19.75 -14.41 16.03
C GLU A 454 19.08 -14.26 17.40
N VAL A 455 18.62 -15.39 17.95
CA VAL A 455 18.29 -15.52 19.36
C VAL A 455 19.61 -15.62 20.13
N LYS A 456 20.36 -14.52 20.24
CA LYS A 456 21.39 -14.43 21.29
C LYS A 456 20.67 -14.51 22.63
N ASP A 457 21.07 -15.36 23.56
CA ASP A 457 20.58 -15.34 24.93
C ASP A 457 20.80 -13.93 25.51
N ARG A 458 19.72 -13.14 25.56
CA ARG A 458 19.80 -11.68 25.74
C ARG A 458 19.87 -11.36 27.22
N GLN A 459 21.08 -11.16 27.76
CA GLN A 459 21.23 -10.46 29.04
C GLN A 459 20.69 -9.03 28.90
N THR A 460 19.85 -8.58 29.84
CA THR A 460 19.33 -7.21 29.83
C THR A 460 20.46 -6.22 30.16
N LEU A 461 20.39 -4.99 29.66
CA LEU A 461 21.43 -3.97 29.95
C LEU A 461 21.59 -3.72 31.45
N LEU A 462 20.49 -3.85 32.22
CA LEU A 462 20.48 -3.76 33.68
C LEU A 462 21.17 -4.96 34.35
N GLU A 463 21.02 -6.17 33.81
CA GLU A 463 21.76 -7.35 34.27
C GLU A 463 23.27 -7.19 34.04
N LYS A 464 23.66 -6.48 32.97
CA LYS A 464 25.07 -6.17 32.67
C LYS A 464 25.64 -5.04 33.53
N LEU A 465 24.85 -4.00 33.85
CA LEU A 465 25.33 -2.81 34.56
C LEU A 465 25.27 -2.95 36.09
N MET A 466 24.25 -3.62 36.64
CA MET A 466 24.07 -3.82 38.09
C MET A 466 23.53 -5.22 38.42
N PRO A 467 24.36 -6.28 38.34
CA PRO A 467 23.93 -7.66 38.50
C PRO A 467 23.40 -7.99 39.91
N THR A 468 23.88 -7.32 40.96
CA THR A 468 23.47 -7.52 42.36
C THR A 468 22.04 -7.04 42.63
N ILE A 469 21.65 -5.89 42.09
CA ILE A 469 20.30 -5.34 42.26
C ILE A 469 19.30 -6.13 41.41
N TYR A 470 19.68 -6.46 40.18
CA TYR A 470 18.79 -7.16 39.26
C TYR A 470 18.47 -8.59 39.72
N ARG A 471 19.42 -9.27 40.38
CA ARG A 471 19.25 -10.64 40.93
C ARG A 471 18.73 -10.66 42.37
N SER A 472 18.46 -9.51 42.98
CA SER A 472 17.87 -9.45 44.32
C SER A 472 16.49 -10.09 44.38
N THR A 473 16.09 -10.58 45.56
CA THR A 473 14.79 -11.22 45.79
C THR A 473 13.62 -10.28 45.44
N CYS A 474 13.78 -8.98 45.72
CA CYS A 474 12.80 -7.94 45.39
C CYS A 474 12.64 -7.75 43.87
N SER A 475 13.76 -7.68 43.13
CA SER A 475 13.73 -7.55 41.67
C SER A 475 13.13 -8.80 41.00
N ASN A 476 13.45 -10.01 41.49
CA ASN A 476 12.84 -11.24 40.98
C ASN A 476 11.33 -11.29 41.24
N PHE A 477 10.88 -10.84 42.41
CA PHE A 477 9.45 -10.72 42.72
C PHE A 477 8.75 -9.70 41.79
N LEU A 478 9.37 -8.55 41.54
CA LEU A 478 8.84 -7.54 40.62
C LEU A 478 8.76 -8.07 39.17
N GLN A 479 9.81 -8.77 38.71
CA GLN A 479 9.80 -9.42 37.40
C GLN A 479 8.70 -10.47 37.29
N MET A 480 8.45 -11.23 38.35
CA MET A 480 7.37 -12.21 38.40
C MET A 480 5.99 -11.53 38.26
N ILE A 481 5.76 -10.43 38.99
CA ILE A 481 4.51 -9.66 38.91
C ILE A 481 4.29 -9.10 37.50
N VAL A 482 5.27 -8.37 36.94
CA VAL A 482 5.13 -7.68 35.65
C VAL A 482 4.95 -8.68 34.49
N ARG A 483 5.55 -9.89 34.60
CA ARG A 483 5.37 -10.96 33.61
C ARG A 483 4.04 -11.70 33.76
N HIS A 484 3.36 -11.56 34.89
CA HIS A 484 2.12 -12.26 35.16
C HIS A 484 0.96 -11.72 34.29
N LYS A 485 0.02 -12.61 33.92
CA LYS A 485 -1.16 -12.22 33.11
C LYS A 485 -2.09 -11.24 33.85
N ILE A 486 -2.17 -11.35 35.18
CA ILE A 486 -3.00 -10.48 36.03
C ILE A 486 -2.55 -9.02 35.94
N PHE A 487 -1.24 -8.76 35.90
CA PHE A 487 -0.72 -7.39 35.74
C PHE A 487 -1.29 -6.75 34.48
N ARG A 488 -1.30 -7.48 33.36
CA ARG A 488 -1.90 -6.99 32.11
C ARG A 488 -3.39 -6.70 32.26
N TYR A 489 -4.17 -7.63 32.80
CA TYR A 489 -5.61 -7.43 32.98
C TYR A 489 -5.97 -6.30 33.95
N ALA A 490 -5.15 -6.06 34.97
CA ALA A 490 -5.33 -4.93 35.89
C ALA A 490 -5.15 -3.58 35.18
N PHE A 491 -4.13 -3.44 34.33
CA PHE A 491 -3.94 -2.24 33.52
C PHE A 491 -5.01 -2.08 32.44
N ASP A 492 -5.51 -3.17 31.85
CA ASP A 492 -6.65 -3.11 30.93
C ASP A 492 -7.92 -2.60 31.63
N LEU A 493 -8.18 -3.03 32.87
CA LEU A 493 -9.28 -2.52 33.70
C LEU A 493 -9.10 -1.03 34.04
N LEU A 494 -7.87 -0.61 34.36
CA LEU A 494 -7.55 0.80 34.62
C LEU A 494 -7.76 1.68 33.39
N ILE A 495 -7.49 1.18 32.19
CA ILE A 495 -7.79 1.89 30.93
C ILE A 495 -9.30 2.06 30.76
N PHE A 496 -10.09 1.03 31.06
CA PHE A 496 -11.54 1.11 31.01
C PHE A 496 -12.10 2.11 32.05
N ALA A 497 -11.55 2.09 33.27
CA ALA A 497 -11.89 3.07 34.29
C ALA A 497 -11.54 4.50 33.83
N ASN A 498 -10.34 4.71 33.27
CA ASN A 498 -9.93 5.99 32.71
C ASN A 498 -10.89 6.48 31.61
N ALA A 499 -11.35 5.59 30.73
CA ALA A 499 -12.35 5.94 29.71
C ALA A 499 -13.66 6.47 30.32
N PHE A 500 -14.11 5.86 31.42
CA PHE A 500 -15.28 6.31 32.16
C PHE A 500 -15.04 7.70 32.76
N PHE A 501 -13.93 7.93 33.47
CA PHE A 501 -13.62 9.23 34.06
C PHE A 501 -13.48 10.36 33.03
N ILE A 502 -12.90 10.06 31.85
CA ILE A 502 -12.85 11.01 30.73
C ILE A 502 -14.27 11.37 30.27
N GLY A 503 -15.18 10.40 30.19
CA GLY A 503 -16.56 10.65 29.77
C GLY A 503 -17.40 11.46 30.77
N PHE A 504 -16.96 11.57 32.03
CA PHE A 504 -17.59 12.40 33.07
C PHE A 504 -16.83 13.68 33.38
N ASP A 505 -15.83 14.05 32.56
CA ASP A 505 -15.02 15.26 32.69
C ASP A 505 -14.44 15.47 34.11
N VAL A 506 -13.89 14.41 34.70
CA VAL A 506 -13.28 14.47 36.04
C VAL A 506 -11.77 14.69 35.94
N ASP A 507 -11.35 15.95 35.92
CA ASP A 507 -9.93 16.34 35.69
C ASP A 507 -8.95 15.86 36.79
N SER A 508 -9.41 15.67 38.02
CA SER A 508 -8.56 15.20 39.14
C SER A 508 -8.07 13.77 38.93
N ALA A 509 -8.76 12.97 38.11
CA ALA A 509 -8.38 11.60 37.81
C ALA A 509 -7.24 11.52 36.78
N ASP A 510 -6.99 12.58 36.00
CA ASP A 510 -6.01 12.54 34.91
C ASP A 510 -4.57 12.39 35.39
N TRP A 511 -4.19 13.16 36.40
CA TRP A 511 -2.87 13.06 37.03
C TRP A 511 -2.66 11.68 37.65
N PHE A 512 -3.71 11.10 38.24
CA PHE A 512 -3.68 9.76 38.80
C PHE A 512 -3.42 8.70 37.71
N PHE A 513 -4.19 8.72 36.62
CA PHE A 513 -4.02 7.76 35.52
C PHE A 513 -2.68 7.96 34.78
N LEU A 514 -2.26 9.21 34.54
CA LEU A 514 -0.97 9.51 33.91
C LEU A 514 0.19 8.95 34.73
N THR A 515 0.15 9.14 36.05
CA THR A 515 1.19 8.62 36.97
C THR A 515 1.23 7.09 36.95
N ILE A 516 0.07 6.44 37.01
CA ILE A 516 -0.03 4.97 36.99
C ILE A 516 0.45 4.38 35.67
N PHE A 517 0.07 4.96 34.54
CA PHE A 517 0.51 4.49 33.23
C PHE A 517 2.00 4.78 32.96
N SER A 518 2.53 5.90 33.47
CA SER A 518 3.97 6.17 33.45
C SER A 518 4.73 5.11 34.25
N LEU A 519 4.24 4.76 35.45
CA LEU A 519 4.82 3.70 36.26
C LEU A 519 4.76 2.34 35.55
N GLU A 520 3.68 2.02 34.86
CA GLU A 520 3.56 0.80 34.05
C GLU A 520 4.69 0.67 33.02
N ILE A 521 4.96 1.74 32.26
CA ILE A 521 6.02 1.76 31.26
C ILE A 521 7.38 1.60 31.91
N LEU A 522 7.66 2.33 33.01
CA LEU A 522 8.93 2.23 33.71
C LEU A 522 9.18 0.80 34.22
N LEU A 523 8.15 0.15 34.78
CA LEU A 523 8.21 -1.24 35.22
C LEU A 523 8.46 -2.21 34.05
N LYS A 524 7.76 -2.03 32.92
CA LYS A 524 8.00 -2.85 31.72
C LYS A 524 9.41 -2.64 31.15
N LEU A 525 9.89 -1.40 31.12
CA LEU A 525 11.21 -1.05 30.62
C LEU A 525 12.31 -1.67 31.49
N TYR A 526 12.11 -1.67 32.81
CA TYR A 526 13.00 -2.33 33.78
C TYR A 526 13.06 -3.85 33.59
N VAL A 527 11.90 -4.52 33.43
CA VAL A 527 11.80 -5.99 33.39
C VAL A 527 12.18 -6.60 32.03
N PHE A 528 11.77 -5.98 30.93
CA PHE A 528 12.05 -6.49 29.57
C PHE A 528 13.32 -5.89 28.94
N GLY A 529 13.79 -4.76 29.48
CA GLY A 529 14.87 -3.97 28.90
C GLY A 529 14.43 -3.19 27.65
N PRO A 530 15.15 -2.11 27.30
CA PRO A 530 14.77 -1.21 26.20
C PRO A 530 14.70 -1.93 24.85
N LYS A 531 15.62 -2.85 24.58
CA LYS A 531 15.68 -3.54 23.29
C LYS A 531 14.42 -4.39 23.01
N GLN A 532 13.91 -5.13 23.99
CA GLN A 532 12.71 -5.94 23.80
C GLN A 532 11.44 -5.09 23.89
N PHE A 533 11.46 -4.05 24.71
CA PHE A 533 10.34 -3.12 24.85
C PHE A 533 10.03 -2.42 23.51
N PHE A 534 11.02 -1.81 22.87
CA PHE A 534 10.84 -1.09 21.60
C PHE A 534 10.64 -1.99 20.37
N GLN A 535 10.88 -3.30 20.48
CA GLN A 535 10.57 -4.25 19.40
C GLN A 535 9.07 -4.50 19.23
N ARG A 536 8.25 -4.22 20.26
CA ARG A 536 6.79 -4.43 20.20
C ARG A 536 6.10 -3.11 19.87
N LEU A 537 5.37 -3.08 18.74
CA LEU A 537 4.64 -1.91 18.26
C LEU A 537 3.73 -1.27 19.34
N TRP A 538 2.98 -2.08 20.07
CA TRP A 538 2.07 -1.60 21.13
C TRP A 538 2.79 -0.94 22.30
N ASN A 539 3.98 -1.44 22.67
CA ASN A 539 4.78 -0.85 23.75
C ASN A 539 5.40 0.49 23.30
N MET A 540 5.86 0.55 22.04
CA MET A 540 6.39 1.78 21.45
C MET A 540 5.31 2.87 21.35
N PHE A 541 4.10 2.49 20.92
CA PHE A 541 2.94 3.40 20.91
C PHE A 541 2.62 3.93 22.31
N ASP A 542 2.55 3.05 23.32
CA ASP A 542 2.30 3.42 24.72
C ASP A 542 3.35 4.42 25.22
N PHE A 543 4.63 4.18 24.93
CA PHE A 543 5.73 5.06 25.31
C PHE A 543 5.63 6.46 24.68
N PHE A 544 5.25 6.56 23.40
CA PHE A 544 5.10 7.86 22.76
C PHE A 544 3.86 8.61 23.24
N VAL A 545 2.73 7.93 23.45
CA VAL A 545 1.49 8.57 23.93
C VAL A 545 1.67 9.08 25.36
N ILE A 546 2.17 8.23 26.27
CA ILE A 546 2.36 8.61 27.68
C ILE A 546 3.54 9.57 27.82
N GLY A 547 4.64 9.33 27.10
CA GLY A 547 5.78 10.25 27.08
C GLY A 547 5.40 11.64 26.56
N GLY A 548 4.62 11.70 25.48
CA GLY A 548 4.08 12.96 24.94
C GLY A 548 3.16 13.66 25.95
N ALA A 549 2.28 12.91 26.62
CA ALA A 549 1.40 13.48 27.65
C ALA A 549 2.18 14.01 28.86
N VAL A 550 3.21 13.31 29.33
CA VAL A 550 4.09 13.78 30.42
C VAL A 550 4.84 15.04 30.00
N ILE A 551 5.41 15.08 28.79
CA ILE A 551 6.11 16.26 28.28
C ILE A 551 5.15 17.44 28.20
N ALA A 552 3.97 17.27 27.61
CA ALA A 552 3.00 18.34 27.47
C ALA A 552 2.52 18.85 28.85
N SER A 553 2.29 17.96 29.82
CA SER A 553 1.93 18.36 31.20
C SER A 553 3.07 19.07 31.93
N LEU A 554 4.33 18.70 31.64
CA LEU A 554 5.51 19.36 32.20
C LEU A 554 5.70 20.76 31.59
N VAL A 555 5.46 20.90 30.30
CA VAL A 555 5.50 22.18 29.58
C VAL A 555 4.46 23.14 30.16
N GLU A 556 3.23 22.67 30.39
CA GLU A 556 2.16 23.44 31.04
C GLU A 556 2.57 23.90 32.45
N PHE A 557 3.15 23.00 33.26
CA PHE A 557 3.62 23.32 34.62
C PHE A 557 4.76 24.37 34.64
N ILE A 558 5.68 24.33 33.67
CA ILE A 558 6.85 25.22 33.63
C ILE A 558 6.51 26.59 33.06
N ILE A 559 5.67 26.64 32.02
CA ILE A 559 5.42 27.86 31.23
C ILE A 559 4.29 28.71 31.85
N GLY A 560 3.38 28.11 32.64
CA GLY A 560 2.24 28.82 33.24
C GLY A 560 1.30 29.44 32.19
N ASP A 561 0.20 30.06 32.65
CA ASP A 561 -0.92 30.60 31.85
C ASP A 561 -0.57 31.65 30.77
N THR A 562 0.70 31.93 30.49
CA THR A 562 1.14 33.06 29.65
C THR A 562 1.29 32.75 28.15
N ILE A 563 1.29 31.47 27.74
CA ILE A 563 1.45 31.04 26.32
C ILE A 563 0.26 30.18 25.83
N SER A 564 -0.76 29.98 26.68
CA SER A 564 -1.93 29.13 26.38
C SER A 564 -2.82 29.64 25.25
N GLU A 565 -2.69 30.90 24.82
CA GLU A 565 -3.51 31.45 23.73
C GLU A 565 -2.92 31.25 22.31
N GLU A 566 -1.60 31.13 22.15
CA GLU A 566 -0.99 31.00 20.81
C GLU A 566 -0.86 29.55 20.34
N PHE A 567 -0.77 28.60 21.27
CA PHE A 567 -0.81 27.18 20.96
C PHE A 567 -2.02 26.58 21.67
N ASN A 568 -2.91 25.93 20.91
CA ASN A 568 -3.97 25.07 21.43
C ASN A 568 -3.39 23.83 22.16
N MET A 569 -2.53 24.03 23.16
CA MET A 569 -1.89 22.97 23.94
C MET A 569 -2.94 22.23 24.78
N LEU A 570 -3.98 22.93 25.25
CA LEU A 570 -5.13 22.34 25.91
C LEU A 570 -5.85 21.32 25.00
N ASP A 571 -6.16 21.69 23.76
CA ASP A 571 -6.76 20.77 22.78
C ASP A 571 -5.85 19.57 22.49
N THR A 572 -4.55 19.81 22.40
CA THR A 572 -3.55 18.76 22.15
C THR A 572 -3.48 17.76 23.31
N LEU A 573 -3.51 18.25 24.56
CA LEU A 573 -3.53 17.43 25.78
C LEU A 573 -4.80 16.58 25.87
N LEU A 574 -5.95 17.16 25.50
CA LEU A 574 -7.23 16.44 25.42
C LEU A 574 -7.16 15.30 24.39
N VAL A 575 -6.57 15.53 23.22
CA VAL A 575 -6.38 14.46 22.21
C VAL A 575 -5.48 13.35 22.75
N LEU A 576 -4.34 13.69 23.36
CA LEU A 576 -3.43 12.70 23.98
C LEU A 576 -4.12 11.91 25.11
N ARG A 577 -5.05 12.54 25.84
CA ARG A 577 -5.91 11.91 26.87
C ARG A 577 -6.81 10.82 26.29
N VAL A 578 -7.37 11.03 25.11
CA VAL A 578 -8.20 10.03 24.42
C VAL A 578 -7.35 8.96 23.72
N LEU A 579 -6.18 9.32 23.18
CA LEU A 579 -5.30 8.38 22.46
C LEU A 579 -4.83 7.21 23.34
N ARG A 580 -4.66 7.39 24.66
CA ARG A 580 -4.31 6.30 25.57
C ARG A 580 -5.37 5.19 25.63
N LEU A 581 -6.63 5.47 25.28
CA LEU A 581 -7.69 4.45 25.18
C LEU A 581 -7.46 3.49 24.01
N PHE A 582 -6.69 3.89 22.97
CA PHE A 582 -6.38 3.01 21.85
C PHE A 582 -5.57 1.77 22.25
N LYS A 583 -4.91 1.80 23.40
CA LYS A 583 -4.23 0.63 23.96
C LYS A 583 -5.18 -0.56 24.18
N LEU A 584 -6.47 -0.32 24.41
CA LEU A 584 -7.49 -1.37 24.54
C LEU A 584 -7.56 -2.26 23.28
N PHE A 585 -7.43 -1.66 22.09
CA PHE A 585 -7.37 -2.40 20.82
C PHE A 585 -6.18 -3.37 20.78
N GLY A 586 -5.09 -2.99 21.45
CA GLY A 586 -3.89 -3.79 21.64
C GLY A 586 -3.95 -4.82 22.76
N SER A 587 -5.04 -4.92 23.52
CA SER A 587 -5.24 -6.03 24.45
C SER A 587 -6.08 -7.15 23.81
N ILE A 588 -7.17 -6.76 23.13
CA ILE A 588 -8.15 -7.68 22.55
C ILE A 588 -7.58 -8.40 21.32
N LYS A 589 -7.52 -9.75 21.37
CA LYS A 589 -6.97 -10.59 20.29
C LYS A 589 -7.63 -10.32 18.93
N ARG A 590 -8.96 -10.17 18.90
CA ARG A 590 -9.71 -9.92 17.65
C ARG A 590 -9.30 -8.61 16.99
N PHE A 591 -9.16 -7.52 17.76
CA PHE A 591 -8.70 -6.23 17.24
C PHE A 591 -7.25 -6.25 16.76
N LYS A 592 -6.37 -7.01 17.42
CA LYS A 592 -5.00 -7.22 16.92
C LYS A 592 -4.98 -7.82 15.53
N ILE A 593 -5.81 -8.83 15.28
CA ILE A 593 -5.90 -9.45 13.96
C ILE A 593 -6.33 -8.41 12.92
N VAL A 594 -7.36 -7.60 13.23
CA VAL A 594 -7.83 -6.53 12.33
C VAL A 594 -6.73 -5.47 12.08
N ILE A 595 -6.02 -5.02 13.11
CA ILE A 595 -4.95 -4.02 12.94
C ILE A 595 -3.78 -4.63 12.15
N GLN A 596 -3.43 -5.90 12.42
CA GLN A 596 -2.38 -6.59 11.69
C GLN A 596 -2.74 -6.76 10.21
N THR A 597 -4.00 -7.08 9.88
CA THR A 597 -4.44 -7.15 8.48
C THR A 597 -4.38 -5.77 7.82
N ILE A 598 -4.77 -4.69 8.50
CA ILE A 598 -4.62 -3.31 7.98
C ILE A 598 -3.16 -2.98 7.72
N VAL A 599 -2.25 -3.27 8.67
CA VAL A 599 -0.81 -3.02 8.51
C VAL A 599 -0.23 -3.84 7.35
N ASN A 600 -0.65 -5.10 7.21
CA ASN A 600 -0.21 -5.97 6.11
C ASN A 600 -0.70 -5.46 4.72
N ILE A 601 -1.89 -4.87 4.66
CA ILE A 601 -2.46 -4.28 3.43
C ILE A 601 -1.93 -2.86 3.18
N GLY A 602 -1.42 -2.19 4.22
CA GLY A 602 -0.91 -0.81 4.22
C GLY A 602 -0.01 -0.44 3.04
N PRO A 603 1.04 -1.22 2.70
CA PRO A 603 1.88 -0.93 1.54
C PRO A 603 1.11 -0.88 0.20
N SER A 604 0.07 -1.70 0.08
CA SER A 604 -0.82 -1.67 -1.09
C SER A 604 -1.73 -0.44 -1.06
N ILE A 605 -2.28 -0.08 0.11
CA ILE A 605 -3.09 1.14 0.29
C ILE A 605 -2.28 2.38 -0.07
N VAL A 606 -1.04 2.49 0.38
CA VAL A 606 -0.15 3.62 0.04
C VAL A 606 0.08 3.73 -1.47
N THR A 607 0.17 2.59 -2.18
CA THR A 607 0.29 2.60 -3.65
C THR A 607 -0.94 3.22 -4.32
N TYR A 608 -2.15 2.84 -3.90
CA TYR A 608 -3.40 3.39 -4.44
C TYR A 608 -3.65 4.83 -3.96
N GLY A 609 -3.29 5.17 -2.73
CA GLY A 609 -3.27 6.53 -2.23
C GLY A 609 -2.35 7.42 -3.07
N GLY A 610 -1.19 6.92 -3.50
CA GLY A 610 -0.31 7.61 -4.44
C GLY A 610 -0.95 7.83 -5.82
N VAL A 611 -1.80 6.91 -6.30
CA VAL A 611 -2.58 7.11 -7.54
C VAL A 611 -3.61 8.22 -7.35
N ILE A 612 -4.35 8.21 -6.24
CA ILE A 612 -5.32 9.26 -5.90
C ILE A 612 -4.63 10.61 -5.80
N PHE A 613 -3.48 10.68 -5.10
CA PHE A 613 -2.68 11.89 -4.99
C PHE A 613 -2.26 12.46 -6.35
N VAL A 614 -1.86 11.60 -7.30
CA VAL A 614 -1.53 12.03 -8.67
C VAL A 614 -2.75 12.68 -9.35
N PHE A 615 -3.94 12.08 -9.22
CA PHE A 615 -5.16 12.67 -9.78
C PHE A 615 -5.52 13.99 -9.10
N TYR A 616 -5.46 14.04 -7.77
CA TYR A 616 -5.74 15.25 -7.01
C TYR A 616 -4.80 16.37 -7.40
N TYR A 617 -3.48 16.12 -7.47
CA TYR A 617 -2.51 17.14 -7.85
C TYR A 617 -2.78 17.64 -9.27
N PHE A 618 -3.06 16.73 -10.21
CA PHE A 618 -3.35 17.10 -11.59
C PHE A 618 -4.57 18.02 -11.69
N PHE A 619 -5.70 17.66 -11.07
CA PHE A 619 -6.92 18.47 -11.10
C PHE A 619 -6.84 19.73 -10.22
N ALA A 620 -6.12 19.68 -9.10
CA ALA A 620 -5.92 20.83 -8.22
C ALA A 620 -5.14 21.94 -8.94
N ILE A 621 -4.05 21.61 -9.65
CA ILE A 621 -3.29 22.60 -10.43
C ILE A 621 -4.17 23.20 -11.54
N ILE A 622 -4.90 22.36 -12.28
CA ILE A 622 -5.81 22.86 -13.33
C ILE A 622 -6.88 23.79 -12.72
N GLY A 623 -7.45 23.40 -11.59
CA GLY A 623 -8.46 24.19 -10.89
C GLY A 623 -7.90 25.52 -10.39
N MET A 624 -6.67 25.55 -9.87
CA MET A 624 -6.00 26.79 -9.46
C MET A 624 -5.76 27.73 -10.64
N GLU A 625 -5.32 27.22 -11.80
CA GLU A 625 -5.10 28.09 -12.98
C GLU A 625 -6.40 28.71 -13.51
N ILE A 626 -7.52 27.99 -13.41
CA ILE A 626 -8.81 28.42 -13.97
C ILE A 626 -9.64 29.25 -12.97
N PHE A 627 -9.66 28.86 -11.69
CA PHE A 627 -10.61 29.36 -10.69
C PHE A 627 -9.98 30.21 -9.57
N GLN A 628 -8.66 30.48 -9.62
CA GLN A 628 -8.01 31.36 -8.63
C GLN A 628 -8.68 32.73 -8.54
N GLY A 629 -8.89 33.23 -7.32
CA GLY A 629 -9.38 34.57 -7.05
C GLY A 629 -10.86 34.82 -7.33
N LEU A 630 -11.61 33.80 -7.79
CA LEU A 630 -13.06 33.89 -8.01
C LEU A 630 -13.88 33.83 -6.72
N ILE A 631 -13.36 33.16 -5.69
CA ILE A 631 -14.01 32.96 -4.39
C ILE A 631 -12.98 33.23 -3.30
N LYS A 632 -13.21 34.25 -2.48
CA LYS A 632 -12.33 34.62 -1.36
C LYS A 632 -13.07 34.45 -0.03
N ASP A 633 -12.35 33.97 0.97
CA ASP A 633 -12.88 33.87 2.33
C ASP A 633 -12.62 35.17 3.10
N PHE A 634 -13.69 35.91 3.39
CA PHE A 634 -13.67 37.11 4.23
C PHE A 634 -14.40 36.88 5.58
N GLY A 635 -14.79 35.64 5.88
CA GLY A 635 -15.67 35.33 7.00
C GLY A 635 -17.15 35.64 6.71
N TYR A 636 -18.03 35.19 7.61
CA TYR A 636 -19.49 35.33 7.48
C TYR A 636 -20.03 36.41 8.42
N ASN A 637 -19.49 37.62 8.33
CA ASN A 637 -19.95 38.73 9.14
C ASN A 637 -21.09 39.47 8.42
N GLU A 638 -22.30 39.39 8.96
CA GLU A 638 -23.48 40.09 8.41
C GLU A 638 -23.36 41.62 8.52
N ASN A 639 -22.48 42.11 9.39
CA ASN A 639 -22.22 43.53 9.63
C ASN A 639 -21.06 44.08 8.78
N ASP A 640 -20.49 43.29 7.85
CA ASP A 640 -19.44 43.80 6.98
C ASP A 640 -20.03 44.82 6.00
N THR A 641 -19.45 46.02 5.99
CA THR A 641 -19.91 47.15 5.17
C THR A 641 -19.18 47.22 3.84
N ASP A 642 -18.11 46.43 3.67
CA ASP A 642 -17.36 46.37 2.42
C ASP A 642 -18.09 45.47 1.40
N VAL A 643 -18.61 46.11 0.36
CA VAL A 643 -19.33 45.43 -0.74
C VAL A 643 -18.43 44.39 -1.41
N SER A 644 -17.11 44.55 -1.35
CA SER A 644 -16.15 43.61 -1.94
C SER A 644 -15.95 42.32 -1.13
N HIS A 645 -16.40 42.28 0.13
CA HIS A 645 -16.31 41.11 0.99
C HIS A 645 -17.60 40.27 1.02
N LEU A 646 -18.72 40.87 0.64
CA LEU A 646 -20.01 40.19 0.59
C LEU A 646 -19.99 39.01 -0.39
N TRP A 647 -20.64 37.91 -0.01
CA TRP A 647 -20.82 36.71 -0.85
C TRP A 647 -19.50 36.10 -1.35
N CYS A 648 -18.54 35.92 -0.46
CA CYS A 648 -17.20 35.42 -0.78
C CYS A 648 -16.45 36.29 -1.82
N GLY A 649 -16.79 37.58 -1.91
CA GLY A 649 -16.26 38.51 -2.92
C GLY A 649 -16.82 38.34 -4.33
N ASN A 650 -17.90 37.58 -4.50
CA ASN A 650 -18.55 37.38 -5.79
C ASN A 650 -20.07 37.61 -5.71
N PRO A 651 -20.62 38.68 -6.32
CA PRO A 651 -22.04 38.98 -6.29
C PRO A 651 -22.93 37.88 -6.88
N LYS A 652 -22.40 37.00 -7.75
CA LYS A 652 -23.17 35.87 -8.31
C LYS A 652 -23.52 34.80 -7.27
N LEU A 653 -22.80 34.76 -6.14
CA LEU A 653 -23.05 33.83 -5.05
C LEU A 653 -24.15 34.30 -4.10
N LYS A 654 -24.72 35.48 -4.34
CA LYS A 654 -25.85 35.98 -3.56
C LYS A 654 -27.03 35.00 -3.62
N ASP A 655 -27.58 34.69 -2.44
CA ASP A 655 -28.72 33.78 -2.24
C ASP A 655 -28.51 32.33 -2.72
N THR A 656 -27.27 31.94 -3.02
CA THR A 656 -26.93 30.55 -3.41
C THR A 656 -26.85 29.61 -2.19
N THR A 657 -27.09 28.31 -2.41
CA THR A 657 -26.90 27.27 -1.37
C THR A 657 -25.46 27.23 -0.88
N PHE A 658 -24.49 27.44 -1.77
CA PHE A 658 -23.06 27.52 -1.46
C PHE A 658 -22.74 28.56 -0.39
N TYR A 659 -23.26 29.79 -0.53
CA TYR A 659 -23.04 30.84 0.46
C TYR A 659 -23.80 30.56 1.75
N ARG A 660 -25.06 30.11 1.66
CA ARG A 660 -25.92 29.78 2.82
C ARG A 660 -25.31 28.68 3.69
N LEU A 661 -24.68 27.67 3.07
CA LEU A 661 -24.03 26.55 3.75
C LEU A 661 -22.59 26.86 4.18
N LYS A 662 -22.12 28.10 3.98
CA LYS A 662 -20.82 28.59 4.42
C LYS A 662 -19.62 27.87 3.78
N TYR A 663 -19.65 27.69 2.45
CA TYR A 663 -18.57 27.05 1.69
C TYR A 663 -17.49 27.98 1.09
N CYS A 664 -17.40 29.27 1.42
CA CYS A 664 -16.38 30.19 0.88
C CYS A 664 -14.91 29.72 1.06
N LYS A 665 -14.62 28.86 2.05
CA LYS A 665 -13.28 28.26 2.26
C LYS A 665 -12.91 27.22 1.21
N ASN A 666 -13.90 26.66 0.53
CA ASN A 666 -13.76 25.67 -0.53
C ASN A 666 -13.48 26.39 -1.84
N ASN A 667 -12.21 26.72 -2.06
CA ASN A 667 -11.78 27.46 -3.24
C ASN A 667 -10.46 26.91 -3.81
N PHE A 668 -10.06 27.45 -4.96
CA PHE A 668 -8.84 27.10 -5.68
C PHE A 668 -7.77 28.20 -5.56
N ASP A 669 -7.76 28.97 -4.47
CA ASP A 669 -6.77 30.05 -4.26
C ASP A 669 -5.40 29.53 -3.86
N ASP A 670 -5.31 28.31 -3.31
CA ASP A 670 -4.05 27.68 -2.96
C ASP A 670 -4.15 26.16 -3.09
N ILE A 671 -2.98 25.51 -3.18
CA ILE A 671 -2.91 24.07 -3.43
C ILE A 671 -3.48 23.25 -2.26
N ILE A 672 -3.43 23.76 -1.03
CA ILE A 672 -3.93 23.05 0.15
C ILE A 672 -5.46 23.05 0.15
N LYS A 673 -6.09 24.22 -0.05
CA LYS A 673 -7.53 24.35 -0.22
C LYS A 673 -8.03 23.57 -1.42
N ALA A 674 -7.31 23.62 -2.54
CA ALA A 674 -7.62 22.80 -3.71
C ALA A 674 -7.57 21.30 -3.38
N PHE A 675 -6.60 20.84 -2.57
CA PHE A 675 -6.56 19.44 -2.13
C PHE A 675 -7.71 19.06 -1.20
N VAL A 676 -8.09 19.93 -0.26
CA VAL A 676 -9.26 19.72 0.61
C VAL A 676 -10.52 19.63 -0.24
N LEU A 677 -10.69 20.55 -1.19
CA LEU A 677 -11.80 20.55 -2.14
C LEU A 677 -11.85 19.26 -2.97
N MET A 678 -10.73 18.79 -3.51
CA MET A 678 -10.68 17.50 -4.24
C MET A 678 -11.05 16.31 -3.34
N PHE A 679 -10.67 16.36 -2.06
CA PHE A 679 -11.05 15.35 -1.09
C PHE A 679 -12.56 15.37 -0.80
N GLU A 680 -13.14 16.55 -0.55
CA GLU A 680 -14.58 16.71 -0.30
C GLU A 680 -15.42 16.23 -1.49
N LEU A 681 -15.03 16.58 -2.71
CA LEU A 681 -15.70 16.09 -3.93
C LEU A 681 -15.59 14.56 -4.09
N SER A 682 -14.51 13.95 -3.59
CA SER A 682 -14.32 12.48 -3.66
C SER A 682 -15.13 11.71 -2.61
N VAL A 683 -15.58 12.37 -1.54
CA VAL A 683 -16.52 11.79 -0.56
C VAL A 683 -17.95 11.74 -1.10
N VAL A 684 -18.25 12.50 -2.17
CA VAL A 684 -19.53 12.47 -2.91
C VAL A 684 -20.72 13.02 -2.12
N ASN A 685 -20.52 13.55 -0.91
CA ASN A 685 -21.58 14.27 -0.21
C ASN A 685 -21.59 15.75 -0.60
N GLN A 686 -22.76 16.34 -0.85
CA GLN A 686 -22.94 17.77 -1.18
C GLN A 686 -22.08 18.31 -2.34
N TRP A 687 -21.49 17.42 -3.14
CA TRP A 687 -20.57 17.79 -4.22
C TRP A 687 -21.22 18.66 -5.29
N HIS A 688 -22.54 18.53 -5.49
CA HIS A 688 -23.30 19.30 -6.47
C HIS A 688 -23.51 20.76 -6.05
N ASP A 689 -23.67 21.04 -4.75
CA ASP A 689 -23.72 22.41 -4.21
C ASP A 689 -22.35 23.09 -4.33
N ILE A 690 -21.28 22.36 -4.02
CA ILE A 690 -19.91 22.83 -4.17
C ILE A 690 -19.63 23.12 -5.65
N LEU A 691 -19.99 22.21 -6.54
CA LEU A 691 -19.77 22.38 -7.98
C LEU A 691 -20.60 23.54 -8.54
N GLY A 692 -21.87 23.67 -8.18
CA GLY A 692 -22.72 24.78 -8.62
C GLY A 692 -22.32 26.15 -8.04
N GLY A 693 -21.59 26.18 -6.93
CA GLY A 693 -21.00 27.41 -6.40
C GLY A 693 -19.66 27.79 -7.04
N VAL A 694 -18.84 26.80 -7.37
CA VAL A 694 -17.48 27.03 -7.90
C VAL A 694 -17.45 27.22 -9.43
N PHE A 695 -18.33 26.54 -10.16
CA PHE A 695 -18.40 26.54 -11.63
C PHE A 695 -19.65 27.28 -12.11
#